data_AF-A0A662WZP6-F1
#
_entry.id   AF-A0A662WZP6-F1
#
_cell.length_a   1.000
_cell.length_b   1.000
_cell.length_c   1.000
_cell.angle_alpha   90.00
_cell.angle_beta   90.00
_cell.angle_gamma   90.00
#
_symmetry.space_group_name_H-M   'P 1'
#
loop_
_entity.id
_entity.type
_entity.pdbx_description
1 polymer ?
#
loop_
_entity_poly.entity_id
_entity_poly.type
_entity_poly.pdbx_seq_one_letter_code
_entity_poly.pdbx_strand_id
1 'polypeptide(L)'
;MRFAVVAAALAGAPAVAVAGPYDGWAPHRYCNALEGIEATRIPPLTPEQTELVESLEQVQVIARHGARAPYARLYCWEERKHNPMDAEWDCTTTSVSDINVNESTKGFGRLYRKNYMDGHNILNGDCVVGGLLPEGRQQHLKNGLFLRDAYIGEGDLKLFPTSNLSHVLLDEIYLRSDDQERTLGSGQMLMDGLFPVDGALSRELHHMLSWNVADIAVDYINANDNICPLMGHIGELANDSPEFWAHVRDPATVEIETNFHDLVGNFSWGSVLECLSTARCNDLELPHGIDEEKFTKTFHEVEVRQGLYLTYNNSWYAKVAMQPLAHELLTRLDGVLDGASNAYKLSITMGTNKPCLRSLWLMLISLVVVELIHCLSCRLVTTAHDSTLMPFLAAVARENWDRTWTPYAGMLVTEIYKTKKGSYAARMIFHGQPLLLPDCHDSTCNCLICHLRSLCDIDDFLQAFEFARTERNCKLPKKKAASSSLMTTANDIHSSFHFSKYLGSCLLLGLVVIAAFLGLPDSMSTSRDSSVPFQQRRFLSTGMDAFMEFEREMALKRRKEHPEKFKPAGPLAPPEKPKDDECCHLDCPNCVLLVYQEKLLEYELSIQDRNRCEKPKVPDPKYNLSFHSAEEVEKMADLQRQLLEENNRAVFEITANDVISAPHQTVDGAWRSVRHVDLRIRDDQQQLVSDQASNIGVYVPNDPPVVERMLAHLHVMDPEVVFTAEPLPTAVPVDDGDQKSSLQHHSFPDRPFSHVGTVRDALAWTFDLISTPRSSFLRSLAAYATDEDDIVALTAPGAVEALQSERPEQHMTVVDILDRFPSVHMSFTEFFQFAPPNAPRYYTVSSSRQYTPQAVSITLGLRKSETQPIPRCSSYLAELEPGKDRIRASFYQSSFVFPFHDHRPIMLISAGTGIAPFRAFLQDLEHESETAPHRPAYLFYGCRDPEVDFLYADELQCARDCGVLDRLHVEFSGDNGSPKRVHALLDESELVARHLLQDEGYVFMCGSLAMGRAVKKAIASALLKHPEFSEGVIATEDDATRVVAQKLVDQIIVTELW
;
A
#
# COMPACT_ATOMS: atom_id res chain seq x y z
N MET A 1 20.48 78.94 -20.44
CA MET A 1 19.64 78.18 -21.40
C MET A 1 20.04 76.72 -21.28
N ARG A 2 19.32 75.95 -20.45
CA ARG A 2 18.24 75.01 -20.85
C ARG A 2 18.81 73.80 -21.60
N PHE A 3 18.94 72.68 -20.88
CA PHE A 3 18.69 71.27 -21.28
C PHE A 3 19.55 70.32 -20.43
N ALA A 4 19.13 70.05 -19.17
CA ALA A 4 19.68 68.97 -18.34
C ALA A 4 18.75 68.48 -17.20
N VAL A 5 17.42 68.71 -17.24
CA VAL A 5 16.54 68.42 -16.06
C VAL A 5 15.25 67.63 -16.37
N VAL A 6 14.99 67.08 -17.57
CA VAL A 6 13.66 66.46 -17.85
C VAL A 6 13.67 64.96 -18.23
N ALA A 7 14.82 64.27 -18.15
CA ALA A 7 14.85 62.82 -18.40
C ALA A 7 14.60 61.95 -17.15
N ALA A 8 14.15 62.54 -16.04
CA ALA A 8 13.92 61.86 -14.75
C ALA A 8 12.43 61.82 -14.32
N ALA A 9 11.48 62.08 -15.22
CA ALA A 9 10.07 62.27 -14.83
C ALA A 9 9.06 61.32 -15.53
N LEU A 10 9.49 60.25 -16.22
CA LEU A 10 8.57 59.35 -16.96
C LEU A 10 8.80 57.85 -16.78
N ALA A 11 9.51 57.41 -15.74
CA ALA A 11 9.64 55.98 -15.43
C ALA A 11 9.37 55.75 -13.94
N GLY A 12 8.11 55.50 -13.60
CA GLY A 12 7.70 55.26 -12.23
C GLY A 12 6.20 55.47 -12.01
N ALA A 13 5.36 54.95 -12.91
CA ALA A 13 4.00 54.61 -12.48
C ALA A 13 4.14 53.32 -11.64
N PRO A 14 3.71 53.29 -10.37
CA PRO A 14 3.62 52.03 -9.65
C PRO A 14 2.63 51.16 -10.42
N ALA A 15 2.98 49.90 -10.66
CA ALA A 15 2.01 48.92 -11.08
C ALA A 15 0.86 48.97 -10.08
N VAL A 16 -0.35 49.27 -10.55
CA VAL A 16 -1.55 49.14 -9.73
C VAL A 16 -1.66 47.65 -9.44
N ALA A 17 -1.33 47.24 -8.22
CA ALA A 17 -1.64 45.91 -7.74
C ALA A 17 -3.16 45.74 -7.89
N VAL A 18 -3.57 44.80 -8.74
CA VAL A 18 -4.98 44.43 -8.85
C VAL A 18 -5.36 43.86 -7.48
N ALA A 19 -6.35 44.46 -6.84
CA ALA A 19 -6.83 44.01 -5.55
C ALA A 19 -7.21 42.53 -5.62
N GLY A 20 -6.66 41.70 -4.74
CA GLY A 20 -7.00 40.29 -4.65
C GLY A 20 -8.44 40.09 -4.16
N PRO A 21 -9.01 38.88 -4.32
CA PRO A 21 -10.39 38.60 -3.93
C PRO A 21 -10.66 38.76 -2.42
N TYR A 22 -9.60 38.78 -1.61
CA TYR A 22 -9.66 38.89 -0.14
C TYR A 22 -9.05 40.19 0.41
N ASP A 23 -8.84 41.19 -0.44
CA ASP A 23 -8.24 42.45 -0.03
C ASP A 23 -9.03 43.10 1.13
N GLY A 24 -8.33 43.39 2.23
CA GLY A 24 -8.90 43.97 3.44
C GLY A 24 -9.33 42.96 4.51
N TRP A 25 -9.33 41.65 4.22
CA TRP A 25 -9.49 40.61 5.25
C TRP A 25 -8.20 40.47 6.06
N ALA A 26 -8.31 40.06 7.32
CA ALA A 26 -7.16 39.72 8.14
C ALA A 26 -6.38 38.51 7.54
N PRO A 27 -5.04 38.47 7.69
CA PRO A 27 -4.25 37.31 7.28
C PRO A 27 -4.70 36.06 8.02
N HIS A 28 -5.09 35.03 7.26
CA HIS A 28 -5.56 33.79 7.85
C HIS A 28 -4.37 32.97 8.40
N ARG A 29 -4.34 32.74 9.71
CA ARG A 29 -3.21 32.10 10.43
C ARG A 29 -2.76 30.80 9.77
N TYR A 30 -3.71 29.96 9.35
CA TYR A 30 -3.43 28.66 8.75
C TYR A 30 -2.51 28.73 7.52
N CYS A 31 -2.60 29.80 6.73
CA CYS A 31 -1.83 29.92 5.49
C CYS A 31 -0.34 30.13 5.74
N ASN A 32 0.04 30.68 6.91
CA ASN A 32 1.40 31.07 7.23
C ASN A 32 2.09 31.87 6.10
N ALA A 33 1.40 32.90 5.61
CA ALA A 33 1.89 33.70 4.50
C ALA A 33 3.31 34.24 4.77
N LEU A 34 4.13 34.31 3.73
CA LEU A 34 5.55 34.71 3.83
C LEU A 34 5.78 36.11 4.43
N GLU A 35 4.76 36.97 4.35
CA GLU A 35 4.72 38.31 4.95
C GLU A 35 4.68 38.24 6.50
N GLY A 36 3.98 37.25 7.05
CA GLY A 36 3.80 37.04 8.49
C GLY A 36 4.73 35.99 9.11
N ILE A 37 5.41 35.18 8.29
CA ILE A 37 6.25 34.06 8.75
C ILE A 37 7.41 34.49 9.65
N GLU A 38 7.81 35.77 9.65
CA GLU A 38 8.84 36.28 10.57
C GLU A 38 8.48 36.08 12.05
N ALA A 39 7.18 36.08 12.38
CA ALA A 39 6.70 35.81 13.73
C ALA A 39 6.98 34.37 14.21
N THR A 40 7.39 33.47 13.31
CA THR A 40 7.70 32.06 13.59
C THR A 40 9.16 31.83 13.95
N ARG A 41 10.00 32.88 13.87
CA ARG A 41 11.41 32.85 14.22
C ARG A 41 11.60 32.34 15.65
N ILE A 42 12.64 31.54 15.85
CA ILE A 42 13.01 31.03 17.17
C ILE A 42 13.39 32.21 18.09
N PRO A 43 12.66 32.43 19.20
CA PRO A 43 13.00 33.49 20.15
C PRO A 43 14.26 33.13 20.95
N PRO A 44 15.15 34.10 21.21
CA PRO A 44 16.29 33.86 22.10
C PRO A 44 15.83 33.54 23.53
N LEU A 45 16.73 32.99 24.35
CA LEU A 45 16.51 32.91 25.80
C LEU A 45 16.45 34.33 26.38
N THR A 46 15.65 34.52 27.44
CA THR A 46 15.71 35.78 28.19
C THR A 46 17.07 35.92 28.89
N PRO A 47 17.49 37.14 29.29
CA PRO A 47 18.74 37.32 30.04
C PRO A 47 18.83 36.42 31.28
N GLU A 48 17.72 36.28 32.02
CA GLU A 48 17.63 35.45 33.23
C GLU A 48 17.79 33.96 32.90
N GLN A 49 17.17 33.49 31.82
CA GLN A 49 17.33 32.10 31.36
C GLN A 49 18.76 31.82 30.88
N THR A 50 19.36 32.78 30.17
CA THR A 50 20.75 32.71 29.70
C THR A 50 21.74 32.60 30.86
N GLU A 51 21.44 33.22 32.01
CA GLU A 51 22.27 33.09 33.20
C GLU A 51 22.24 31.68 33.82
N LEU A 52 21.19 30.89 33.58
CA LEU A 52 21.00 29.55 34.14
C LEU A 52 21.66 28.43 33.32
N VAL A 53 21.80 28.62 32.01
CA VAL A 53 22.32 27.61 31.08
C VAL A 53 23.81 27.80 30.78
N GLU A 54 24.52 26.70 30.61
CA GLU A 54 25.92 26.63 30.20
C GLU A 54 26.03 26.51 28.67
N SER A 55 25.33 25.53 28.09
CA SER A 55 25.42 25.19 26.67
C SER A 55 24.09 24.63 26.12
N LEU A 56 23.90 24.75 24.80
CA LEU A 56 22.83 24.07 24.06
C LEU A 56 23.35 22.73 23.56
N GLU A 57 22.73 21.64 23.98
CA GLU A 57 23.20 20.27 23.74
C GLU A 57 22.48 19.59 22.57
N GLN A 58 21.18 19.83 22.43
CA GLN A 58 20.37 19.21 21.38
C GLN A 58 19.18 20.08 20.97
N VAL A 59 18.82 19.98 19.69
CA VAL A 59 17.58 20.54 19.12
C VAL A 59 16.82 19.46 18.38
N GLN A 60 15.54 19.26 18.72
CA GLN A 60 14.63 18.37 18.02
C GLN A 60 13.49 19.18 17.39
N VAL A 61 13.30 19.07 16.09
CA VAL A 61 12.28 19.78 15.30
C VAL A 61 11.25 18.78 14.78
N ILE A 62 9.98 19.04 15.04
CA ILE A 62 8.86 18.39 14.35
C ILE A 62 8.19 19.46 13.50
N ALA A 63 8.12 19.25 12.19
CA ALA A 63 7.56 20.21 11.28
C ALA A 63 6.46 19.59 10.41
N ARG A 64 5.41 20.38 10.20
CA ARG A 64 4.37 20.11 9.22
C ARG A 64 4.82 20.62 7.85
N HIS A 65 4.39 19.95 6.78
CA HIS A 65 4.64 20.40 5.41
C HIS A 65 4.18 21.86 5.14
N GLY A 66 4.76 22.47 4.10
CA GLY A 66 4.38 23.81 3.62
C GLY A 66 3.08 23.81 2.79
N ALA A 67 2.74 24.97 2.23
CA ALA A 67 1.60 25.15 1.33
C ALA A 67 1.63 24.14 0.16
N ARG A 68 0.48 23.55 -0.14
CA ARG A 68 0.34 22.39 -1.05
C ARG A 68 -1.00 22.41 -1.80
N ALA A 69 -1.07 21.74 -2.96
CA ALA A 69 -2.30 21.52 -3.74
C ALA A 69 -3.28 20.55 -3.02
N PRO A 70 -4.59 20.47 -3.35
CA PRO A 70 -5.56 19.64 -2.62
C PRO A 70 -5.09 18.21 -2.35
N TYR A 71 -5.23 17.72 -1.11
CA TYR A 71 -4.61 16.44 -0.68
C TYR A 71 -5.36 15.17 -1.14
N ALA A 72 -6.59 15.30 -1.65
CA ALA A 72 -7.39 14.20 -2.17
C ALA A 72 -8.39 14.71 -3.22
N ARG A 73 -9.03 13.81 -3.96
CA ARG A 73 -10.18 14.17 -4.79
C ARG A 73 -11.40 14.43 -3.91
N LEU A 74 -11.65 15.70 -3.63
CA LEU A 74 -12.73 16.10 -2.72
C LEU A 74 -13.89 16.75 -3.46
N TYR A 75 -15.04 16.73 -2.81
CA TYR A 75 -16.15 17.57 -3.18
C TYR A 75 -16.15 18.80 -2.28
N CYS A 76 -16.00 19.98 -2.87
CA CYS A 76 -16.00 21.26 -2.17
C CYS A 76 -17.37 21.91 -2.20
N TRP A 77 -17.86 22.24 -3.40
CA TRP A 77 -19.18 22.84 -3.65
C TRP A 77 -19.56 22.67 -5.13
N GLU A 78 -20.85 22.89 -5.45
CA GLU A 78 -21.42 22.65 -6.79
C GLU A 78 -20.84 23.59 -7.87
N GLU A 79 -20.51 24.83 -7.48
CA GLU A 79 -20.04 25.85 -8.43
C GLU A 79 -18.57 25.59 -8.84
N ARG A 80 -18.39 25.03 -10.04
CA ARG A 80 -17.08 24.69 -10.62
C ARG A 80 -16.08 25.85 -10.65
N LYS A 81 -16.55 27.08 -10.88
CA LYS A 81 -15.68 28.27 -10.97
C LYS A 81 -14.87 28.49 -9.69
N HIS A 82 -15.48 28.22 -8.55
CA HIS A 82 -14.88 28.47 -7.25
C HIS A 82 -14.19 27.24 -6.68
N ASN A 83 -14.45 26.05 -7.23
CA ASN A 83 -14.01 24.79 -6.63
C ASN A 83 -12.47 24.63 -6.74
N PRO A 84 -11.73 24.51 -5.63
CA PRO A 84 -10.27 24.35 -5.65
C PRO A 84 -9.79 23.11 -6.42
N MET A 85 -10.65 22.11 -6.58
CA MET A 85 -10.34 20.91 -7.37
C MET A 85 -10.30 21.17 -8.88
N ASP A 86 -10.96 22.24 -9.34
CA ASP A 86 -11.03 22.62 -10.76
C ASP A 86 -9.99 23.71 -11.12
N ALA A 87 -9.30 24.29 -10.12
CA ALA A 87 -8.25 25.27 -10.31
C ALA A 87 -6.99 24.65 -10.97
N GLU A 88 -6.20 25.49 -11.65
CA GLU A 88 -4.90 25.10 -12.21
C GLU A 88 -3.81 25.25 -11.14
N TRP A 89 -3.07 24.16 -10.90
CA TRP A 89 -2.07 24.06 -9.85
C TRP A 89 -0.66 23.88 -10.44
N ASP A 90 0.28 24.73 -9.99
CA ASP A 90 1.70 24.70 -10.39
C ASP A 90 2.58 24.16 -9.25
N CYS A 91 3.26 23.04 -9.50
CA CYS A 91 4.20 22.40 -8.60
C CYS A 91 5.57 22.23 -9.27
N THR A 92 6.61 22.73 -8.62
CA THR A 92 8.00 22.47 -9.04
C THR A 92 8.40 21.05 -8.64
N THR A 93 8.46 20.10 -9.57
CA THR A 93 8.92 18.73 -9.27
C THR A 93 10.45 18.67 -9.23
N THR A 94 11.05 18.57 -8.05
CA THR A 94 12.50 18.38 -7.87
C THR A 94 12.87 17.02 -7.24
N SER A 95 11.94 16.08 -7.11
CA SER A 95 12.22 14.81 -6.43
C SER A 95 13.13 13.90 -7.26
N VAL A 96 14.32 13.61 -6.75
CA VAL A 96 15.12 12.43 -7.12
C VAL A 96 14.55 11.25 -6.31
N SER A 97 14.14 10.17 -6.97
CA SER A 97 13.77 8.91 -6.31
C SER A 97 14.87 7.88 -6.56
N ASP A 98 15.19 7.15 -5.49
CA ASP A 98 16.07 5.99 -5.37
C ASP A 98 17.57 6.21 -5.67
N ILE A 99 18.34 6.41 -4.60
CA ILE A 99 19.76 6.04 -4.58
C ILE A 99 19.83 4.65 -3.95
N ASN A 100 20.35 3.68 -4.70
CA ASN A 100 20.70 2.38 -4.18
C ASN A 100 21.88 2.54 -3.22
N VAL A 101 21.68 2.25 -1.93
CA VAL A 101 22.70 2.42 -0.87
C VAL A 101 23.95 1.56 -1.14
N ASN A 102 23.86 0.58 -2.05
CA ASN A 102 24.98 -0.28 -2.48
C ASN A 102 25.90 0.36 -3.55
N GLU A 103 25.59 1.56 -4.08
CA GLU A 103 26.47 2.28 -5.02
C GLU A 103 27.49 3.17 -4.28
N SER A 104 28.72 2.68 -4.15
CA SER A 104 29.80 3.38 -3.42
C SER A 104 30.47 4.51 -4.19
N THR A 105 30.10 4.79 -5.45
CA THR A 105 30.77 5.82 -6.24
C THR A 105 29.84 6.61 -7.17
N LYS A 106 29.66 7.90 -6.81
CA LYS A 106 29.13 9.03 -7.60
C LYS A 106 27.62 9.30 -7.50
N GLY A 107 27.30 10.38 -6.79
CA GLY A 107 26.01 11.07 -6.88
C GLY A 107 25.75 11.74 -8.23
N PHE A 108 24.47 11.83 -8.55
CA PHE A 108 23.78 12.38 -9.75
C PHE A 108 23.62 11.43 -10.94
N GLY A 109 22.45 10.79 -11.01
CA GLY A 109 21.81 10.38 -12.26
C GLY A 109 21.29 11.59 -13.05
N ARG A 110 20.93 11.36 -14.33
CA ARG A 110 20.35 12.37 -15.23
C ARG A 110 19.12 13.03 -14.57
N LEU A 111 18.96 14.35 -14.71
CA LEU A 111 17.74 15.03 -14.26
C LEU A 111 16.59 14.67 -15.21
N TYR A 112 15.49 14.18 -14.65
CA TYR A 112 14.27 13.86 -15.39
C TYR A 112 13.20 14.90 -15.07
N ARG A 113 12.48 15.36 -16.10
CA ARG A 113 11.30 16.22 -15.92
C ARG A 113 10.07 15.32 -15.81
N LYS A 114 9.28 15.51 -14.76
CA LYS A 114 7.94 14.91 -14.66
C LYS A 114 6.99 15.75 -15.52
N ASN A 115 6.34 15.12 -16.50
CA ASN A 115 5.27 15.73 -17.29
C ASN A 115 4.02 14.90 -17.11
N TYR A 116 2.91 15.59 -16.92
CA TYR A 116 1.60 14.97 -16.80
C TYR A 116 0.97 14.75 -18.17
N MET A 117 0.25 13.64 -18.33
CA MET A 117 -0.57 13.40 -19.53
C MET A 117 -1.89 14.16 -19.41
N ASP A 118 -2.23 14.93 -20.45
CA ASP A 118 -3.46 15.74 -20.49
C ASP A 118 -4.72 14.88 -20.25
N GLY A 119 -5.60 15.33 -19.36
CA GLY A 119 -6.86 14.65 -19.05
C GLY A 119 -6.75 13.41 -18.16
N HIS A 120 -5.55 13.02 -17.73
CA HIS A 120 -5.32 11.85 -16.87
C HIS A 120 -5.04 12.19 -15.40
N ASN A 121 -5.15 13.46 -14.99
CA ASN A 121 -4.91 13.89 -13.61
C ASN A 121 -6.18 14.35 -12.91
N ILE A 122 -6.15 14.20 -11.58
CA ILE A 122 -7.23 14.64 -10.70
C ILE A 122 -7.28 16.17 -10.60
N LEU A 123 -6.12 16.82 -10.64
CA LEU A 123 -5.96 18.28 -10.61
C LEU A 123 -5.55 18.78 -12.00
N ASN A 124 -5.99 20.00 -12.34
CA ASN A 124 -5.50 20.70 -13.52
C ASN A 124 -4.09 21.28 -13.22
N GLY A 125 -3.23 21.37 -14.24
CA GLY A 125 -1.86 21.85 -14.11
C GLY A 125 -0.83 20.71 -13.97
N ASP A 126 0.26 20.96 -13.24
CA ASP A 126 1.41 20.04 -13.11
C ASP A 126 1.67 19.55 -11.67
N CYS A 127 0.69 19.69 -10.78
CA CYS A 127 0.72 19.15 -9.42
C CYS A 127 0.22 17.70 -9.32
N VAL A 128 0.86 16.89 -8.45
CA VAL A 128 0.18 15.72 -7.84
C VAL A 128 -0.89 16.20 -6.87
N VAL A 129 -1.88 15.36 -6.61
CA VAL A 129 -2.72 15.48 -5.41
C VAL A 129 -1.81 15.57 -4.17
N GLY A 130 -1.97 16.62 -3.38
CA GLY A 130 -1.13 16.92 -2.22
C GLY A 130 0.28 17.43 -2.54
N GLY A 131 0.57 17.83 -3.79
CA GLY A 131 1.91 18.28 -4.20
C GLY A 131 2.34 19.58 -3.54
N LEU A 132 3.63 19.69 -3.20
CA LEU A 132 4.18 20.89 -2.56
C LEU A 132 4.25 22.07 -3.54
N LEU A 133 3.69 23.21 -3.15
CA LEU A 133 3.71 24.42 -3.96
C LEU A 133 5.03 25.17 -3.78
N PRO A 134 5.41 26.04 -4.74
CA PRO A 134 6.56 26.93 -4.61
C PRO A 134 6.53 27.77 -3.32
N GLU A 135 5.36 28.25 -2.91
CA GLU A 135 5.20 28.96 -1.62
C GLU A 135 5.55 28.06 -0.44
N GLY A 136 5.10 26.80 -0.44
CA GLY A 136 5.43 25.83 0.62
C GLY A 136 6.93 25.56 0.73
N ARG A 137 7.64 25.50 -0.41
CA ARG A 137 9.10 25.42 -0.44
C ARG A 137 9.75 26.67 0.19
N GLN A 138 9.27 27.87 -0.16
CA GLN A 138 9.79 29.12 0.39
C GLN A 138 9.53 29.26 1.89
N GLN A 139 8.37 28.79 2.38
CA GLN A 139 8.05 28.78 3.80
C GLN A 139 9.08 27.95 4.57
N HIS A 140 9.39 26.73 4.11
CA HIS A 140 10.39 25.89 4.77
C HIS A 140 11.83 26.38 4.60
N LEU A 141 12.16 26.97 3.45
CA LEU A 141 13.45 27.64 3.27
C LEU A 141 13.65 28.72 4.33
N LYS A 142 12.63 29.57 4.55
CA LYS A 142 12.69 30.65 5.55
C LYS A 142 12.74 30.11 6.98
N ASN A 143 12.00 29.05 7.29
CA ASN A 143 12.14 28.33 8.56
C ASN A 143 13.56 27.78 8.77
N GLY A 144 14.17 27.19 7.74
CA GLY A 144 15.57 26.76 7.77
C GLY A 144 16.53 27.90 8.08
N LEU A 145 16.32 29.08 7.48
CA LEU A 145 17.09 30.29 7.79
C LEU A 145 16.93 30.72 9.27
N PHE A 146 15.74 30.61 9.84
CA PHE A 146 15.52 30.92 11.25
C PHE A 146 16.23 29.93 12.19
N LEU A 147 16.19 28.64 11.87
CA LEU A 147 16.93 27.62 12.60
C LEU A 147 18.44 27.87 12.50
N ARG A 148 18.93 28.29 11.33
CA ARG A 148 20.35 28.66 11.14
C ARG A 148 20.74 29.84 12.02
N ASP A 149 19.96 30.91 11.98
CA ASP A 149 20.22 32.10 12.79
C ASP A 149 20.22 31.76 14.28
N ALA A 150 19.35 30.83 14.71
CA ALA A 150 19.26 30.39 16.11
C ALA A 150 20.41 29.48 16.53
N TYR A 151 20.77 28.48 15.72
CA TYR A 151 21.58 27.34 16.17
C TYR A 151 22.96 27.22 15.53
N ILE A 152 23.27 28.04 14.52
CA ILE A 152 24.58 28.01 13.85
C ILE A 152 25.35 29.29 14.16
N GLY A 153 26.64 29.16 14.48
CA GLY A 153 27.54 30.27 14.75
C GLY A 153 28.50 30.00 15.91
N GLU A 154 29.16 31.05 16.40
CA GLU A 154 30.09 30.95 17.54
C GLU A 154 29.38 31.04 18.89
N GLY A 155 29.85 30.28 19.88
CA GLY A 155 29.42 30.33 21.28
C GLY A 155 28.71 29.07 21.78
N ASP A 156 28.65 28.90 23.10
CA ASP A 156 28.17 27.66 23.74
C ASP A 156 26.66 27.41 23.58
N LEU A 157 25.89 28.43 23.18
CA LEU A 157 24.46 28.31 22.87
C LEU A 157 24.19 28.06 21.37
N LYS A 158 25.22 27.76 20.60
CA LYS A 158 25.12 27.35 19.20
C LYS A 158 25.41 25.85 19.10
N LEU A 159 24.59 25.17 18.32
CA LEU A 159 24.66 23.73 18.13
C LEU A 159 25.80 23.34 17.19
N PHE A 160 26.03 24.14 16.15
CA PHE A 160 27.12 23.96 15.19
C PHE A 160 27.90 25.26 14.98
N PRO A 161 29.23 25.19 14.83
CA PRO A 161 30.07 26.37 14.64
C PRO A 161 29.96 26.98 13.23
N THR A 162 29.41 26.24 12.26
CA THR A 162 29.40 26.64 10.85
C THR A 162 28.18 26.11 10.11
N SER A 163 27.72 26.86 9.11
CA SER A 163 26.66 26.46 8.17
C SER A 163 27.20 25.69 6.96
N ASN A 164 28.51 25.46 6.89
CA ASN A 164 29.08 24.56 5.90
C ASN A 164 28.89 23.11 6.37
N LEU A 165 27.95 22.41 5.73
CA LEU A 165 27.61 21.03 6.09
C LEU A 165 28.81 20.09 6.03
N SER A 166 29.80 20.33 5.15
CA SER A 166 31.02 19.50 5.04
C SER A 166 31.91 19.54 6.27
N HIS A 167 31.72 20.53 7.16
CA HIS A 167 32.44 20.65 8.42
C HIS A 167 31.60 20.18 9.62
N VAL A 168 30.39 19.68 9.37
CA VAL A 168 29.50 19.11 10.38
C VAL A 168 29.54 17.59 10.23
N LEU A 169 29.71 16.90 11.35
CA LEU A 169 29.64 15.45 11.39
C LEU A 169 28.18 15.02 11.13
N LEU A 170 27.93 14.32 10.02
CA LEU A 170 26.55 14.00 9.60
C LEU A 170 25.83 13.05 10.55
N ASP A 171 26.56 12.25 11.33
CA ASP A 171 26.02 11.40 12.40
C ASP A 171 25.53 12.20 13.61
N GLU A 172 25.83 13.51 13.71
CA GLU A 172 25.22 14.42 14.67
C GLU A 172 23.82 14.91 14.21
N ILE A 173 23.39 14.60 12.97
CA ILE A 173 22.11 15.01 12.39
C ILE A 173 21.24 13.79 12.08
N TYR A 174 20.03 13.77 12.63
CA TYR A 174 19.01 12.76 12.32
C TYR A 174 17.86 13.38 11.53
N LEU A 175 17.57 12.86 10.34
CA LEU A 175 16.44 13.30 9.52
C LEU A 175 15.42 12.18 9.36
N ARG A 176 14.15 12.50 9.54
CA ARG A 176 13.03 11.58 9.39
C ARG A 176 11.88 12.29 8.69
N SER A 177 11.25 11.62 7.74
CA SER A 177 10.03 12.08 7.05
C SER A 177 9.19 10.86 6.72
N ASP A 178 7.89 10.97 6.52
CA ASP A 178 7.21 9.94 5.73
C ASP A 178 7.60 10.03 4.25
N ASP A 179 7.13 9.07 3.46
CA ASP A 179 7.49 8.86 2.05
C ASP A 179 6.79 9.82 1.06
N GLN A 180 6.02 10.80 1.55
CA GLN A 180 5.27 11.71 0.67
C GLN A 180 6.17 12.83 0.12
N GLU A 181 5.97 13.20 -1.15
CA GLU A 181 6.77 14.25 -1.79
C GLU A 181 6.68 15.58 -1.04
N ARG A 182 5.51 15.93 -0.50
CA ARG A 182 5.30 17.22 0.19
C ARG A 182 6.12 17.40 1.45
N THR A 183 6.38 16.32 2.19
CA THR A 183 7.15 16.33 3.44
C THR A 183 8.63 16.20 3.17
N LEU A 184 9.04 15.33 2.24
CA LEU A 184 10.43 15.25 1.79
C LEU A 184 10.88 16.57 1.16
N GLY A 185 10.08 17.15 0.27
CA GLY A 185 10.35 18.44 -0.36
C GLY A 185 10.39 19.59 0.66
N SER A 186 9.52 19.57 1.66
CA SER A 186 9.53 20.55 2.76
C SER A 186 10.79 20.40 3.63
N GLY A 187 11.17 19.15 3.95
CA GLY A 187 12.36 18.84 4.72
C GLY A 187 13.65 19.23 4.00
N GLN A 188 13.73 18.97 2.70
CA GLN A 188 14.85 19.41 1.84
C GLN A 188 15.04 20.92 1.89
N MET A 189 13.96 21.69 1.70
CA MET A 189 14.05 23.16 1.75
C MET A 189 14.39 23.70 3.13
N LEU A 190 13.91 23.05 4.20
CA LEU A 190 14.29 23.38 5.56
C LEU A 190 15.80 23.15 5.78
N MET A 191 16.34 22.02 5.29
CA MET A 191 17.77 21.73 5.35
C MET A 191 18.59 22.70 4.49
N ASP A 192 18.14 23.06 3.29
CA ASP A 192 18.84 24.02 2.42
C ASP A 192 18.86 25.43 3.03
N GLY A 193 17.83 25.81 3.78
CA GLY A 193 17.83 27.06 4.55
C GLY A 193 18.84 27.02 5.71
N LEU A 194 18.89 25.87 6.41
CA LEU A 194 19.76 25.64 7.56
C LEU A 194 21.25 25.55 7.16
N PHE A 195 21.54 24.73 6.16
CA PHE A 195 22.85 24.47 5.58
C PHE A 195 22.80 24.71 4.06
N PRO A 196 23.08 25.93 3.60
CA PRO A 196 23.00 26.27 2.19
C PRO A 196 23.93 25.40 1.33
N VAL A 197 23.43 24.99 0.17
CA VAL A 197 24.23 24.30 -0.84
C VAL A 197 25.31 25.25 -1.36
N ASP A 198 26.58 24.88 -1.19
CA ASP A 198 27.75 25.69 -1.57
C ASP A 198 28.13 25.56 -3.06
N GLY A 199 27.28 24.89 -3.85
CA GLY A 199 27.46 24.66 -5.28
C GLY A 199 28.46 23.55 -5.62
N ALA A 200 29.12 22.94 -4.63
CA ALA A 200 29.86 21.70 -4.83
C ALA A 200 28.85 20.54 -4.87
N LEU A 201 28.86 19.77 -5.96
CA LEU A 201 28.08 18.53 -6.01
C LEU A 201 28.63 17.58 -4.93
N SER A 202 27.80 17.16 -3.96
CA SER A 202 28.12 16.03 -3.08
C SER A 202 28.24 14.77 -3.94
N ARG A 203 29.43 14.55 -4.50
CA ARG A 203 29.74 13.41 -5.36
C ARG A 203 29.98 12.14 -4.57
N GLU A 204 30.23 12.28 -3.27
CA GLU A 204 30.57 11.20 -2.37
C GLU A 204 29.37 10.92 -1.46
N LEU A 205 28.94 9.66 -1.40
CA LEU A 205 27.74 9.21 -0.69
C LEU A 205 27.77 9.59 0.80
N HIS A 206 28.96 9.59 1.41
CA HIS A 206 29.15 9.94 2.82
C HIS A 206 29.02 11.44 3.13
N HIS A 207 28.88 12.29 2.11
CA HIS A 207 28.55 13.72 2.25
C HIS A 207 27.08 14.02 1.93
N MET A 208 26.22 12.99 1.84
CA MET A 208 24.78 13.14 1.60
C MET A 208 23.98 13.01 2.90
N LEU A 209 22.98 13.88 3.07
CA LEU A 209 22.00 13.76 4.14
C LEU A 209 21.02 12.62 3.83
N SER A 210 20.81 11.73 4.80
CA SER A 210 19.90 10.59 4.67
C SER A 210 18.59 10.87 5.39
N TRP A 211 17.48 10.78 4.66
CA TRP A 211 16.13 10.82 5.24
C TRP A 211 15.69 9.40 5.59
N ASN A 212 15.44 9.15 6.88
CA ASN A 212 14.74 7.94 7.29
C ASN A 212 13.27 8.08 6.86
N VAL A 213 12.71 7.09 6.18
CA VAL A 213 11.33 7.11 5.69
C VAL A 213 10.64 5.76 5.92
N ALA A 214 9.32 5.78 6.00
CA ALA A 214 8.49 4.58 6.02
C ALA A 214 7.20 4.82 5.23
N ASP A 215 6.64 3.74 4.69
CA ASP A 215 5.39 3.80 3.94
C ASP A 215 4.26 4.33 4.82
N ILE A 216 3.52 5.32 4.32
CA ILE A 216 2.44 5.99 5.08
C ILE A 216 1.38 5.01 5.65
N ALA A 217 1.20 3.83 5.04
CA ALA A 217 0.24 2.82 5.49
C ALA A 217 0.62 2.21 6.86
N VAL A 218 1.91 2.15 7.18
CA VAL A 218 2.47 1.53 8.40
C VAL A 218 3.27 2.52 9.25
N ASP A 219 3.46 3.75 8.80
CA ASP A 219 4.17 4.78 9.54
C ASP A 219 3.37 5.25 10.78
N TYR A 220 4.09 5.59 11.87
CA TYR A 220 3.58 6.10 13.15
C TYR A 220 3.87 7.59 13.37
N ILE A 221 4.61 8.27 12.49
CA ILE A 221 4.81 9.73 12.56
C ILE A 221 3.47 10.46 12.49
N ASN A 222 2.52 9.87 11.78
CA ASN A 222 1.16 10.33 11.69
C ASN A 222 0.27 9.42 12.54
N ALA A 223 -0.79 9.97 13.12
CA ALA A 223 -1.83 9.20 13.78
C ALA A 223 -2.39 8.14 12.80
N ASN A 224 -2.06 6.87 13.06
CA ASN A 224 -2.35 5.77 12.14
C ASN A 224 -3.08 4.62 12.86
N ASP A 225 -4.36 4.49 12.55
CA ASP A 225 -5.27 3.46 13.05
C ASP A 225 -5.00 2.05 12.49
N ASN A 226 -4.33 1.93 11.33
CA ASN A 226 -3.97 0.64 10.73
C ASN A 226 -2.95 -0.13 11.58
N ILE A 227 -2.07 0.59 12.26
CA ILE A 227 -1.06 0.02 13.17
C ILE A 227 -1.57 -0.09 14.61
N CYS A 228 -2.67 0.58 14.95
CA CYS A 228 -3.23 0.59 16.30
C CYS A 228 -4.76 0.66 16.31
N PRO A 229 -5.46 -0.49 16.25
CA PRO A 229 -6.93 -0.54 16.18
C PRO A 229 -7.65 0.12 17.36
N LEU A 230 -7.00 0.21 18.53
CA LEU A 230 -7.55 0.90 19.71
C LEU A 230 -7.86 2.38 19.42
N MET A 231 -7.09 3.03 18.56
CA MET A 231 -7.28 4.44 18.21
C MET A 231 -8.67 4.71 17.62
N GLY A 232 -9.15 3.83 16.73
CA GLY A 232 -10.50 3.95 16.16
C GLY A 232 -11.59 3.85 17.23
N HIS A 233 -11.43 2.93 18.20
CA HIS A 233 -12.36 2.79 19.31
C HIS A 233 -12.38 4.02 20.24
N ILE A 234 -11.21 4.59 20.56
CA ILE A 234 -11.13 5.83 21.35
C ILE A 234 -11.82 6.98 20.61
N GLY A 235 -11.64 7.06 19.29
CA GLY A 235 -12.28 8.07 18.46
C GLY A 235 -13.81 7.99 18.50
N GLU A 236 -14.38 6.79 18.51
CA GLU A 236 -15.83 6.60 18.72
C GLU A 236 -16.27 7.12 20.10
N LEU A 237 -15.53 6.80 21.16
CA LEU A 237 -15.84 7.26 22.52
C LEU A 237 -15.77 8.80 22.65
N ALA A 238 -14.81 9.43 21.99
CA ALA A 238 -14.69 10.88 21.96
C ALA A 238 -15.87 11.54 21.25
N ASN A 239 -16.27 11.00 20.10
CA ASN A 239 -17.42 11.49 19.33
C ASN A 239 -18.76 11.21 20.01
N ASP A 240 -18.85 10.17 20.83
CA ASP A 240 -20.05 9.85 21.61
C ASP A 240 -20.06 10.53 22.99
N SER A 241 -19.07 11.39 23.30
CA SER A 241 -18.95 12.04 24.60
C SER A 241 -20.03 13.11 24.86
N PRO A 242 -20.50 13.28 26.12
CA PRO A 242 -21.45 14.33 26.47
C PRO A 242 -21.00 15.73 26.06
N GLU A 243 -19.71 16.00 26.16
CA GLU A 243 -19.08 17.28 25.81
C GLU A 243 -19.20 17.56 24.30
N PHE A 244 -18.90 16.56 23.46
CA PHE A 244 -19.06 16.66 22.01
C PHE A 244 -20.53 16.91 21.64
N TRP A 245 -21.44 16.15 22.24
CA TRP A 245 -22.87 16.28 22.01
C TRP A 245 -23.49 17.59 22.54
N ALA A 246 -22.90 18.19 23.57
CA ALA A 246 -23.31 19.50 24.06
C ALA A 246 -22.93 20.59 23.05
N HIS A 247 -21.73 20.51 22.47
CA HIS A 247 -21.24 21.44 21.45
C HIS A 247 -22.06 21.38 20.16
N VAL A 248 -22.20 20.19 19.55
CA VAL A 248 -22.91 20.07 18.26
C VAL A 248 -24.42 20.33 18.34
N ARG A 249 -24.99 20.39 19.56
CA ARG A 249 -26.40 20.74 19.79
C ARG A 249 -26.58 22.18 20.26
N ASP A 250 -25.49 22.93 20.45
CA ASP A 250 -25.57 24.34 20.78
C ASP A 250 -26.26 25.10 19.63
N PRO A 251 -27.28 25.93 19.91
CA PRO A 251 -27.99 26.66 18.86
C PRO A 251 -27.09 27.49 17.95
N ALA A 252 -26.00 28.07 18.47
CA ALA A 252 -25.08 28.88 17.66
C ALA A 252 -24.24 28.00 16.72
N THR A 253 -23.83 26.81 17.17
CA THR A 253 -23.14 25.82 16.31
C THR A 253 -24.06 25.32 15.19
N VAL A 254 -25.32 25.02 15.51
CA VAL A 254 -26.32 24.62 14.51
C VAL A 254 -26.59 25.74 13.51
N GLU A 255 -26.61 26.99 13.95
CA GLU A 255 -26.76 28.16 13.07
C GLU A 255 -25.58 28.30 12.10
N ILE A 256 -24.33 28.10 12.55
CA ILE A 256 -23.15 28.11 11.68
C ILE A 256 -23.25 27.01 10.62
N GLU A 257 -23.60 25.78 11.01
CA GLU A 257 -23.78 24.64 10.11
C GLU A 257 -24.85 24.92 9.04
N THR A 258 -26.01 25.44 9.48
CA THR A 258 -27.14 25.76 8.61
C THR A 258 -26.81 26.89 7.63
N ASN A 259 -26.26 27.99 8.13
CA ASN A 259 -25.91 29.15 7.30
C ASN A 259 -24.85 28.81 6.24
N PHE A 260 -23.89 27.95 6.59
CA PHE A 260 -22.89 27.50 5.62
C PHE A 260 -23.49 26.54 4.60
N HIS A 261 -24.33 25.59 5.04
CA HIS A 261 -25.05 24.65 4.17
C HIS A 261 -25.92 25.39 3.14
N ASP A 262 -26.64 26.43 3.56
CA ASP A 262 -27.48 27.25 2.69
C ASP A 262 -26.69 27.95 1.57
N LEU A 263 -25.40 28.22 1.78
CA LEU A 263 -24.53 28.91 0.82
C LEU A 263 -23.84 27.96 -0.16
N VAL A 264 -23.36 26.80 0.32
CA VAL A 264 -22.52 25.89 -0.49
C VAL A 264 -23.18 24.57 -0.85
N GLY A 265 -24.37 24.31 -0.32
CA GLY A 265 -25.07 23.03 -0.42
C GLY A 265 -24.51 21.98 0.54
N ASN A 266 -24.63 20.70 0.14
CA ASN A 266 -24.15 19.59 0.95
C ASN A 266 -22.62 19.63 1.12
N PHE A 267 -22.18 19.55 2.37
CA PHE A 267 -20.75 19.52 2.69
C PHE A 267 -20.45 18.50 3.79
N SER A 268 -19.17 18.16 3.95
CA SER A 268 -18.67 17.45 5.14
C SER A 268 -17.69 18.34 5.89
N TRP A 269 -17.72 18.30 7.22
CA TRP A 269 -16.79 19.09 8.05
C TRP A 269 -15.31 18.79 7.72
N GLY A 270 -14.99 17.58 7.26
CA GLY A 270 -13.65 17.19 6.81
C GLY A 270 -13.26 17.79 5.45
N SER A 271 -14.20 17.96 4.52
CA SER A 271 -13.95 18.57 3.21
C SER A 271 -13.97 20.09 3.26
N VAL A 272 -14.84 20.68 4.09
CA VAL A 272 -15.00 22.15 4.18
C VAL A 272 -13.71 22.83 4.59
N LEU A 273 -13.04 22.29 5.61
CA LEU A 273 -11.77 22.82 6.04
C LEU A 273 -10.76 22.86 4.89
N GLU A 274 -10.65 21.73 4.17
CA GLU A 274 -9.71 21.61 3.08
C GLU A 274 -10.00 22.59 1.95
N CYS A 275 -11.27 22.70 1.56
CA CYS A 275 -11.69 23.54 0.46
C CYS A 275 -11.59 25.03 0.81
N LEU A 276 -12.03 25.44 2.00
CA LEU A 276 -11.93 26.82 2.46
C LEU A 276 -10.47 27.25 2.62
N SER A 277 -9.65 26.40 3.25
CA SER A 277 -8.24 26.71 3.48
C SER A 277 -7.45 26.76 2.18
N THR A 278 -7.66 25.79 1.30
CA THR A 278 -6.97 25.73 0.02
C THR A 278 -7.36 26.92 -0.87
N ALA A 279 -8.64 27.30 -0.90
CA ALA A 279 -9.07 28.49 -1.61
C ALA A 279 -8.45 29.77 -1.02
N ARG A 280 -8.55 29.94 0.31
CA ARG A 280 -8.10 31.16 0.99
C ARG A 280 -6.59 31.36 0.93
N CYS A 281 -5.81 30.30 1.03
CA CYS A 281 -4.35 30.37 1.01
C CYS A 281 -3.75 30.47 -0.39
N ASN A 282 -4.54 30.30 -1.45
CA ASN A 282 -4.08 30.39 -2.84
C ASN A 282 -4.88 31.42 -3.65
N ASP A 283 -5.50 32.39 -2.96
CA ASP A 283 -6.27 33.48 -3.56
C ASP A 283 -7.34 33.07 -4.59
N LEU A 284 -7.95 31.90 -4.41
CA LEU A 284 -9.07 31.44 -5.24
C LEU A 284 -10.38 32.05 -4.72
N GLU A 285 -11.27 32.54 -5.60
CA GLU A 285 -12.56 33.11 -5.18
C GLU A 285 -13.44 32.07 -4.43
N LEU A 286 -14.02 32.44 -3.29
CA LEU A 286 -15.02 31.63 -2.58
C LEU A 286 -16.41 31.71 -3.24
N PRO A 287 -17.29 30.73 -3.00
CA PRO A 287 -18.71 30.80 -3.34
C PRO A 287 -19.36 32.11 -2.91
N HIS A 288 -20.27 32.61 -3.75
CA HIS A 288 -20.95 33.87 -3.49
C HIS A 288 -21.70 33.86 -2.15
N GLY A 289 -21.48 34.89 -1.33
CA GLY A 289 -22.15 35.06 -0.03
C GLY A 289 -21.33 34.60 1.18
N ILE A 290 -20.15 34.01 0.97
CA ILE A 290 -19.17 33.77 2.04
C ILE A 290 -18.33 35.05 2.24
N ASP A 291 -18.50 35.68 3.39
CA ASP A 291 -17.71 36.83 3.86
C ASP A 291 -16.71 36.40 4.96
N GLU A 292 -15.85 37.31 5.41
CA GLU A 292 -14.79 37.02 6.38
C GLU A 292 -15.33 36.47 7.69
N GLU A 293 -16.48 36.99 8.14
CA GLU A 293 -17.12 36.58 9.37
C GLU A 293 -17.62 35.13 9.27
N LYS A 294 -18.31 34.77 8.19
CA LYS A 294 -18.78 33.40 7.96
C LYS A 294 -17.62 32.42 7.78
N PHE A 295 -16.61 32.80 7.02
CA PHE A 295 -15.40 32.01 6.85
C PHE A 295 -14.78 31.70 8.22
N THR A 296 -14.56 32.74 9.04
CA THR A 296 -13.91 32.62 10.34
C THR A 296 -14.72 31.75 11.31
N LYS A 297 -16.04 31.96 11.40
CA LYS A 297 -16.93 31.15 12.25
C LYS A 297 -16.94 29.68 11.83
N THR A 298 -17.02 29.41 10.53
CA THR A 298 -17.05 28.03 9.98
C THR A 298 -15.71 27.33 10.20
N PHE A 299 -14.60 28.01 9.97
CA PHE A 299 -13.26 27.48 10.21
C PHE A 299 -13.06 27.17 11.70
N HIS A 300 -13.44 28.09 12.58
CA HIS A 300 -13.30 27.92 14.02
C HIS A 300 -14.14 26.75 14.57
N GLU A 301 -15.34 26.53 14.03
CA GLU A 301 -16.16 25.36 14.38
C GLU A 301 -15.42 24.03 14.13
N VAL A 302 -14.62 23.95 13.04
CA VAL A 302 -13.79 22.77 12.78
C VAL A 302 -12.68 22.61 13.82
N GLU A 303 -12.03 23.70 14.22
CA GLU A 303 -11.00 23.69 15.27
C GLU A 303 -11.58 23.19 16.60
N VAL A 304 -12.77 23.67 16.99
CA VAL A 304 -13.41 23.26 18.24
C VAL A 304 -13.75 21.78 18.23
N ARG A 305 -14.36 21.26 17.15
CA ARG A 305 -14.67 19.82 17.02
C ARG A 305 -13.41 18.95 17.11
N GLN A 306 -12.35 19.36 16.43
CA GLN A 306 -11.06 18.67 16.48
C GLN A 306 -10.41 18.73 17.87
N GLY A 307 -10.49 19.88 18.53
CA GLY A 307 -9.97 20.08 19.89
C GLY A 307 -10.69 19.22 20.91
N LEU A 308 -12.02 19.13 20.87
CA LEU A 308 -12.82 18.24 21.72
C LEU A 308 -12.40 16.77 21.53
N TYR A 309 -12.20 16.37 20.28
CA TYR A 309 -11.73 15.03 19.94
C TYR A 309 -10.33 14.72 20.50
N LEU A 310 -9.35 15.58 20.22
CA LEU A 310 -7.95 15.33 20.60
C LEU A 310 -7.69 15.45 22.10
N THR A 311 -8.50 16.23 22.82
CA THR A 311 -8.38 16.42 24.27
C THR A 311 -9.28 15.50 25.09
N TYR A 312 -10.11 14.68 24.42
CA TYR A 312 -11.01 13.74 25.08
C TYR A 312 -10.26 12.83 26.06
N ASN A 313 -10.82 12.70 27.26
CA ASN A 313 -10.35 11.83 28.34
C ASN A 313 -8.84 11.96 28.59
N ASN A 314 -8.37 13.18 28.88
CA ASN A 314 -6.95 13.51 29.08
C ASN A 314 -6.09 13.18 27.84
N SER A 315 -6.57 13.62 26.68
CA SER A 315 -5.93 13.45 25.38
C SER A 315 -5.59 11.99 25.04
N TRP A 316 -6.49 11.07 25.38
CA TRP A 316 -6.23 9.62 25.29
C TRP A 316 -5.90 9.19 23.86
N TYR A 317 -6.67 9.65 22.87
CA TYR A 317 -6.40 9.39 21.46
C TYR A 317 -5.00 9.89 21.07
N ALA A 318 -4.71 11.14 21.42
CA ALA A 318 -3.48 11.82 21.05
C ALA A 318 -2.24 11.13 21.63
N LYS A 319 -2.32 10.71 22.90
CA LYS A 319 -1.25 9.96 23.59
C LYS A 319 -1.01 8.60 22.92
N VAL A 320 -2.05 7.80 22.66
CA VAL A 320 -1.89 6.49 21.99
C VAL A 320 -1.39 6.63 20.54
N ALA A 321 -1.82 7.68 19.85
CA ALA A 321 -1.39 7.99 18.50
C ALA A 321 0.10 8.36 18.46
N MET A 322 0.52 9.30 19.30
CA MET A 322 1.86 9.90 19.25
C MET A 322 2.88 9.20 20.12
N GLN A 323 2.49 8.19 20.89
CA GLN A 323 3.40 7.46 21.77
C GLN A 323 4.67 6.96 21.06
N PRO A 324 4.62 6.30 19.88
CA PRO A 324 5.85 5.82 19.24
C PRO A 324 6.80 6.97 18.88
N LEU A 325 6.26 8.04 18.29
CA LEU A 325 7.06 9.23 17.93
C LEU A 325 7.65 9.90 19.17
N ALA A 326 6.84 10.10 20.22
CA ALA A 326 7.29 10.66 21.49
C ALA A 326 8.36 9.77 22.15
N HIS A 327 8.23 8.45 22.06
CA HIS A 327 9.22 7.50 22.56
C HIS A 327 10.56 7.65 21.85
N GLU A 328 10.56 7.75 20.51
CA GLU A 328 11.80 7.98 19.76
C GLU A 328 12.48 9.31 20.12
N LEU A 329 11.70 10.38 20.30
CA LEU A 329 12.26 11.69 20.69
C LEU A 329 12.91 11.60 22.09
N LEU A 330 12.31 10.83 23.01
CA LEU A 330 12.89 10.54 24.30
C LEU A 330 14.16 9.69 24.19
N THR A 331 14.17 8.65 23.36
CA THR A 331 15.39 7.83 23.15
C THR A 331 16.56 8.67 22.63
N ARG A 332 16.29 9.63 21.73
CA ARG A 332 17.30 10.59 21.25
C ARG A 332 17.77 11.54 22.34
N LEU A 333 16.87 11.94 23.25
CA LEU A 333 17.18 12.78 24.40
C LEU A 333 18.01 12.02 25.44
N ASP A 334 17.66 10.78 25.75
CA ASP A 334 18.36 9.95 26.74
C ASP A 334 19.85 9.82 26.38
N GLY A 335 20.19 9.67 25.09
CA GLY A 335 21.59 9.67 24.64
C GLY A 335 22.38 10.94 25.03
N VAL A 336 21.74 12.11 25.03
CA VAL A 336 22.36 13.38 25.45
C VAL A 336 22.50 13.44 26.97
N LEU A 337 21.47 13.00 27.70
CA LEU A 337 21.46 12.99 29.17
C LEU A 337 22.49 12.00 29.75
N ASP A 338 22.70 10.88 29.05
CA ASP A 338 23.69 9.86 29.41
C ASP A 338 25.12 10.23 28.95
N GLY A 339 25.29 11.33 28.22
CA GLY A 339 26.59 11.78 27.71
C GLY A 339 27.17 10.86 26.62
N ALA A 340 26.31 10.19 25.85
CA ALA A 340 26.74 9.31 24.77
C ALA A 340 27.45 10.11 23.66
N SER A 341 28.61 9.62 23.22
CA SER A 341 29.43 10.31 22.20
C SER A 341 28.80 10.36 20.81
N ASN A 342 27.77 9.55 20.56
CA ASN A 342 27.03 9.46 19.30
C ASN A 342 25.61 10.04 19.41
N ALA A 343 25.31 10.82 20.45
CA ALA A 343 24.01 11.45 20.58
C ALA A 343 23.80 12.50 19.48
N TYR A 344 22.64 12.47 18.83
CA TYR A 344 22.30 13.46 17.82
C TYR A 344 22.22 14.86 18.44
N LYS A 345 22.87 15.83 17.81
CA LYS A 345 22.72 17.25 18.15
C LYS A 345 21.45 17.83 17.54
N LEU A 346 21.15 17.46 16.29
CA LEU A 346 19.97 17.94 15.57
C LEU A 346 19.12 16.77 15.12
N SER A 347 17.83 16.80 15.41
CA SER A 347 16.84 15.86 14.86
C SER A 347 15.74 16.64 14.16
N ILE A 348 15.38 16.29 12.92
CA ILE A 348 14.25 16.88 12.19
C ILE A 348 13.29 15.77 11.77
N THR A 349 12.02 15.91 12.13
CA THR A 349 10.92 15.00 11.77
C THR A 349 9.86 15.75 10.98
N MET A 350 9.61 15.33 9.73
CA MET A 350 8.58 15.86 8.85
C MET A 350 7.35 14.93 8.84
N GLY A 351 6.18 15.46 9.20
CA GLY A 351 4.92 14.69 9.22
C GLY A 351 3.89 15.17 8.20
N THR A 352 3.07 14.24 7.67
CA THR A 352 1.98 14.53 6.74
C THR A 352 0.60 14.56 7.39
N ASN A 353 -0.37 14.80 6.53
CA ASN A 353 -1.77 14.47 6.69
C ASN A 353 -2.08 13.00 6.31
N LYS A 354 -2.81 12.27 7.15
CA LYS A 354 -3.58 11.06 6.79
C LYS A 354 -5.06 11.19 7.22
N PRO A 355 -6.08 11.15 6.34
CA PRO A 355 -7.49 11.00 6.75
C PRO A 355 -7.70 9.70 7.53
N CYS A 356 -8.26 9.81 8.74
CA CYS A 356 -8.68 8.65 9.53
C CYS A 356 -9.99 8.11 8.92
N LEU A 357 -9.89 7.12 8.02
CA LEU A 357 -11.04 6.51 7.34
C LEU A 357 -10.96 4.99 7.47
N ARG A 358 -11.46 4.46 8.59
CA ARG A 358 -11.96 3.09 8.68
C ARG A 358 -13.03 2.92 9.77
N SER A 359 -14.28 2.82 9.33
CA SER A 359 -15.32 2.03 9.98
C SER A 359 -16.15 1.31 8.91
N LEU A 360 -15.50 0.43 8.13
CA LEU A 360 -16.22 -0.64 7.44
C LEU A 360 -16.22 -1.87 8.34
N TRP A 361 -17.43 -2.40 8.56
CA TRP A 361 -17.68 -3.82 8.83
C TRP A 361 -17.15 -4.39 10.14
N LEU A 362 -18.02 -4.53 11.13
CA LEU A 362 -18.16 -5.75 11.94
C LEU A 362 -19.44 -5.65 12.78
N MET A 363 -20.56 -6.15 12.26
CA MET A 363 -21.56 -6.94 12.99
C MET A 363 -22.69 -7.39 12.05
N LEU A 364 -22.38 -8.33 11.17
CA LEU A 364 -23.39 -9.34 10.82
C LEU A 364 -23.44 -10.32 12.00
N ILE A 365 -24.60 -10.34 12.65
CA ILE A 365 -25.15 -11.43 13.47
C ILE A 365 -24.53 -11.61 14.87
N SER A 366 -25.20 -11.03 15.88
CA SER A 366 -25.45 -11.69 17.17
C SER A 366 -26.68 -11.09 17.86
N LEU A 367 -27.79 -11.83 17.76
CA LEU A 367 -28.86 -12.02 18.75
C LEU A 367 -29.71 -10.82 19.25
N VAL A 368 -30.92 -10.72 18.68
CA VAL A 368 -32.23 -10.74 19.37
C VAL A 368 -32.36 -9.98 20.71
N VAL A 369 -32.98 -8.80 20.61
CA VAL A 369 -34.02 -8.19 21.48
C VAL A 369 -33.60 -7.62 22.86
N VAL A 370 -34.09 -6.39 23.09
CA VAL A 370 -34.18 -5.59 24.36
C VAL A 370 -32.89 -4.80 24.68
N GLU A 371 -32.82 -3.46 24.78
CA GLU A 371 -33.77 -2.47 25.34
C GLU A 371 -33.44 -1.00 24.89
N LEU A 372 -34.47 -0.30 24.39
CA LEU A 372 -34.83 1.13 24.46
C LEU A 372 -33.80 2.28 24.72
N ILE A 373 -33.77 3.20 23.74
CA ILE A 373 -33.63 4.68 23.82
C ILE A 373 -32.28 5.24 24.31
N HIS A 374 -31.50 5.85 23.40
CA HIS A 374 -31.08 7.28 23.41
C HIS A 374 -30.31 7.64 22.11
N CYS A 375 -30.81 8.65 21.39
CA CYS A 375 -30.19 9.46 20.31
C CYS A 375 -29.51 8.79 19.09
N LEU A 376 -30.24 8.75 17.96
CA LEU A 376 -29.63 8.87 16.63
C LEU A 376 -29.26 10.34 16.35
N SER A 377 -28.13 10.53 15.65
CA SER A 377 -27.74 11.66 14.76
C SER A 377 -26.69 12.64 15.26
N CYS A 378 -25.41 12.26 15.11
CA CYS A 378 -24.20 13.08 14.85
C CYS A 378 -22.94 12.22 15.06
N ARG A 379 -22.76 11.17 14.25
CA ARG A 379 -21.48 10.47 14.13
C ARG A 379 -20.76 10.98 12.89
N LEU A 380 -20.25 12.21 12.95
CA LEU A 380 -19.47 12.80 11.88
C LEU A 380 -18.37 13.68 12.47
N VAL A 381 -17.26 13.03 12.79
CA VAL A 381 -15.95 13.68 12.93
C VAL A 381 -14.95 12.80 12.20
N THR A 382 -14.95 12.90 10.87
CA THR A 382 -13.77 12.49 10.09
C THR A 382 -12.75 13.61 10.24
N THR A 383 -11.96 13.55 11.30
CA THR A 383 -10.80 14.40 11.46
C THR A 383 -9.59 13.67 10.95
N ALA A 384 -9.04 14.16 9.85
CA ALA A 384 -7.62 14.37 9.86
C ALA A 384 -7.26 15.36 8.77
N HIS A 385 -6.51 16.38 9.18
CA HIS A 385 -5.58 16.94 8.24
C HIS A 385 -4.18 17.18 8.83
N ASP A 386 -4.02 17.46 10.12
CA ASP A 386 -2.69 17.60 10.74
C ASP A 386 -2.39 16.48 11.74
N SER A 387 -2.11 15.29 11.21
CA SER A 387 -2.00 14.04 11.96
C SER A 387 -0.73 13.86 12.81
N THR A 388 0.18 14.84 12.83
CA THR A 388 1.39 14.83 13.68
C THR A 388 1.37 15.92 14.74
N LEU A 389 1.44 17.21 14.36
CA LEU A 389 1.67 18.30 15.33
C LEU A 389 0.48 18.54 16.27
N MET A 390 -0.76 18.55 15.77
CA MET A 390 -1.93 18.75 16.63
C MET A 390 -2.09 17.65 17.69
N PRO A 391 -2.09 16.34 17.36
CA PRO A 391 -2.14 15.31 18.38
C PRO A 391 -0.89 15.33 19.28
N PHE A 392 0.28 15.71 18.78
CA PHE A 392 1.47 15.81 19.63
C PHE A 392 1.33 16.93 20.68
N LEU A 393 0.87 18.12 20.27
CA LEU A 393 0.56 19.23 21.16
C LEU A 393 -0.56 18.86 22.16
N ALA A 394 -1.61 18.19 21.71
CA ALA A 394 -2.68 17.72 22.59
C ALA A 394 -2.17 16.70 23.63
N ALA A 395 -1.22 15.83 23.27
CA ALA A 395 -0.65 14.84 24.17
C ALA A 395 0.28 15.45 25.23
N VAL A 396 1.14 16.39 24.82
CA VAL A 396 2.24 16.93 25.65
C VAL A 396 1.87 18.26 26.32
N ALA A 397 1.29 19.21 25.58
CA ALA A 397 0.92 20.53 26.09
C ALA A 397 -0.48 20.57 26.72
N ARG A 398 -1.33 19.59 26.40
CA ARG A 398 -2.68 19.42 26.96
C ARG A 398 -3.50 20.72 26.86
N GLU A 399 -3.94 21.28 27.99
CA GLU A 399 -4.69 22.53 28.08
C GLU A 399 -3.92 23.79 27.70
N ASN A 400 -2.58 23.75 27.65
CA ASN A 400 -1.75 24.88 27.26
C ASN A 400 -1.59 25.03 25.74
N TRP A 401 -2.18 24.12 24.96
CA TRP A 401 -2.37 24.29 23.53
C TRP A 401 -3.70 25.02 23.27
N ASP A 402 -3.66 26.06 22.43
CA ASP A 402 -4.81 26.91 22.08
C ASP A 402 -5.90 26.19 21.27
N ARG A 403 -5.72 24.90 20.95
CA ARG A 403 -6.61 24.05 20.16
C ARG A 403 -6.84 24.57 18.73
N THR A 404 -6.04 25.53 18.30
CA THR A 404 -6.09 26.05 16.94
C THR A 404 -5.33 25.14 16.00
N TRP A 405 -5.69 25.25 14.73
CA TRP A 405 -5.09 24.47 13.69
C TRP A 405 -3.64 24.86 13.41
N THR A 406 -2.79 23.85 13.16
CA THR A 406 -1.37 24.11 12.90
C THR A 406 -1.20 24.73 11.51
N PRO A 407 -0.55 25.89 11.37
CA PRO A 407 -0.46 26.56 10.08
C PRO A 407 0.54 25.86 9.15
N TYR A 408 0.52 26.17 7.84
CA TYR A 408 1.48 25.59 6.89
C TYR A 408 2.91 25.90 7.33
N ALA A 409 3.81 24.93 7.16
CA ALA A 409 5.18 25.03 7.67
C ALA A 409 5.27 25.33 9.18
N GLY A 410 4.25 24.97 9.97
CA GLY A 410 4.30 25.04 11.43
C GLY A 410 5.43 24.16 11.98
N MET A 411 6.20 24.68 12.93
CA MET A 411 7.32 23.97 13.55
C MET A 411 7.15 23.92 15.07
N LEU A 412 7.38 22.76 15.64
CA LEU A 412 7.58 22.54 17.06
C LEU A 412 9.06 22.23 17.28
N VAL A 413 9.74 23.06 18.06
CA VAL A 413 11.17 22.94 18.34
C VAL A 413 11.35 22.67 19.82
N THR A 414 12.13 21.64 20.15
CA THR A 414 12.51 21.30 21.51
C THR A 414 14.01 21.51 21.64
N GLU A 415 14.41 22.40 22.55
CA GLU A 415 15.80 22.73 22.84
C GLU A 415 16.18 22.12 24.19
N ILE A 416 17.35 21.48 24.25
CA ILE A 416 17.89 20.84 25.44
C ILE A 416 19.19 21.54 25.81
N TYR A 417 19.25 22.04 27.04
CA TYR A 417 20.36 22.81 27.57
C TYR A 417 21.01 22.08 28.73
N LYS A 418 22.32 22.22 28.84
CA LYS A 418 23.05 21.94 30.07
C LYS A 418 22.98 23.17 30.97
N THR A 419 22.71 22.99 32.26
CA THR A 419 22.65 24.08 33.23
C THR A 419 24.02 24.31 33.88
N LYS A 420 24.29 25.53 34.36
CA LYS A 420 25.54 25.84 35.10
C LYS A 420 25.66 25.08 36.42
N LYS A 421 24.59 24.42 36.88
CA LYS A 421 24.59 23.55 38.06
C LYS A 421 24.98 22.11 37.73
N GLY A 422 25.20 21.79 36.45
CA GLY A 422 25.52 20.45 35.96
C GLY A 422 24.30 19.54 35.73
N SER A 423 23.07 20.05 35.80
CA SER A 423 21.84 19.36 35.39
C SER A 423 21.45 19.72 33.95
N TYR A 424 20.28 19.29 33.48
CA TYR A 424 19.73 19.66 32.18
C TYR A 424 18.42 20.44 32.33
N ALA A 425 18.10 21.23 31.31
CA ALA A 425 16.83 21.94 31.18
C ALA A 425 16.34 21.87 29.73
N ALA A 426 15.02 21.91 29.52
CA ALA A 426 14.42 21.81 28.20
C ALA A 426 13.41 22.94 27.95
N ARG A 427 13.32 23.40 26.70
CA ARG A 427 12.36 24.42 26.26
C ARG A 427 11.66 23.95 24.99
N MET A 428 10.34 24.03 24.95
CA MET A 428 9.56 23.78 23.73
C MET A 428 9.05 25.09 23.15
N ILE A 429 9.13 25.23 21.83
CA ILE A 429 8.73 26.41 21.08
C ILE A 429 7.82 25.94 19.95
N PHE A 430 6.56 26.36 19.98
CA PHE A 430 5.63 26.11 18.90
C PHE A 430 5.45 27.38 18.08
N HIS A 431 5.85 27.33 16.81
CA HIS A 431 5.63 28.38 15.82
C HIS A 431 6.10 29.77 16.30
N GLY A 432 7.33 29.83 16.81
CA GLY A 432 7.97 31.06 17.32
C GLY A 432 7.55 31.47 18.73
N GLN A 433 6.67 30.72 19.41
CA GLN A 433 6.21 31.02 20.76
C GLN A 433 6.64 29.94 21.75
N PRO A 434 7.30 30.29 22.88
CA PRO A 434 7.61 29.31 23.92
C PRO A 434 6.33 28.71 24.52
N LEU A 435 6.27 27.38 24.57
CA LEU A 435 5.14 26.62 25.04
C LEU A 435 5.28 26.34 26.54
N LEU A 436 4.19 26.53 27.28
CA LEU A 436 4.15 26.19 28.70
C LEU A 436 3.72 24.73 28.84
N LEU A 437 4.51 23.91 29.53
CA LEU A 437 4.15 22.52 29.81
C LEU A 437 3.45 22.42 31.17
N PRO A 438 2.35 21.64 31.30
CA PRO A 438 1.57 21.56 32.54
C PRO A 438 2.38 21.09 33.75
N ASP A 439 3.25 20.12 33.52
CA ASP A 439 4.05 19.43 34.54
C ASP A 439 5.36 20.20 34.84
N CYS A 440 5.54 21.38 34.24
CA CYS A 440 6.72 22.22 34.45
C CYS A 440 6.58 23.12 35.69
N HIS A 441 7.24 22.75 36.78
CA HIS A 441 7.15 23.46 38.04
C HIS A 441 8.47 24.17 38.37
N ASP A 442 8.47 25.49 38.18
CA ASP A 442 9.59 26.29 38.67
C ASP A 442 9.58 26.33 40.21
N SER A 443 10.43 25.49 40.83
CA SER A 443 10.64 25.45 42.28
C SER A 443 11.15 26.78 42.86
N THR A 444 11.45 27.78 42.03
CA THR A 444 11.94 29.11 42.45
C THR A 444 10.96 30.26 42.23
N CYS A 445 9.77 30.06 41.64
CA CYS A 445 8.89 31.16 41.26
C CYS A 445 7.66 31.35 42.17
N ASN A 446 7.74 32.33 43.09
CA ASN A 446 6.57 32.92 43.74
C ASN A 446 5.99 34.04 42.86
N CYS A 447 4.80 33.82 42.30
CA CYS A 447 3.85 34.78 41.70
C CYS A 447 4.38 36.20 41.35
N LEU A 448 4.70 36.44 40.07
CA LEU A 448 4.14 37.51 39.20
C LEU A 448 4.90 37.69 37.86
N ILE A 449 6.01 36.97 37.61
CA ILE A 449 6.79 37.08 36.36
C ILE A 449 6.76 35.72 35.64
N CYS A 450 5.82 35.54 34.71
CA CYS A 450 5.53 34.24 34.07
C CYS A 450 6.55 33.79 33.00
N HIS A 451 7.56 34.59 32.65
CA HIS A 451 8.47 34.29 31.53
C HIS A 451 9.46 33.13 31.80
N LEU A 452 9.81 32.89 33.06
CA LEU A 452 10.72 31.80 33.48
C LEU A 452 10.11 30.39 33.32
N ARG A 453 8.77 30.27 33.24
CA ARG A 453 8.08 28.97 33.11
C ARG A 453 8.29 28.24 31.77
N SER A 454 8.96 28.88 30.80
CA SER A 454 9.19 28.31 29.47
C SER A 454 10.47 27.47 29.38
N LEU A 455 11.39 27.60 30.33
CA LEU A 455 12.59 26.76 30.43
C LEU A 455 12.41 25.81 31.62
N CYS A 456 12.17 24.54 31.31
CA CYS A 456 11.81 23.51 32.28
C CYS A 456 13.02 22.77 32.81
N ASP A 457 13.02 22.39 34.09
CA ASP A 457 13.95 21.36 34.56
C ASP A 457 13.69 20.05 33.81
N ILE A 458 14.75 19.28 33.55
CA ILE A 458 14.64 18.08 32.72
C ILE A 458 13.69 17.03 33.32
N ASP A 459 13.64 16.87 34.64
CA ASP A 459 12.79 15.85 35.27
C ASP A 459 11.30 16.19 35.11
N ASP A 460 10.96 17.47 35.20
CA ASP A 460 9.62 18.00 34.96
C ASP A 460 9.24 17.94 33.47
N PHE A 461 10.19 18.24 32.59
CA PHE A 461 10.02 18.08 31.15
C PHE A 461 9.65 16.64 30.80
N LEU A 462 10.37 15.67 31.36
CA LEU A 462 10.17 14.25 31.10
C LEU A 462 8.84 13.72 31.65
N GLN A 463 8.25 14.35 32.69
CA GLN A 463 6.91 14.01 33.18
C GLN A 463 5.82 14.27 32.13
N ALA A 464 5.96 15.34 31.32
CA ALA A 464 5.01 15.61 30.23
C ALA A 464 4.94 14.48 29.19
N PHE A 465 5.99 13.65 29.11
CA PHE A 465 6.13 12.51 28.21
C PHE A 465 5.97 11.14 28.88
N GLU A 466 5.47 11.07 30.13
CA GLU A 466 5.33 9.80 30.86
C GLU A 466 4.53 8.74 30.05
N PHE A 467 3.53 9.18 29.28
CA PHE A 467 2.75 8.29 28.41
C PHE A 467 3.60 7.53 27.38
N ALA A 468 4.72 8.13 26.94
CA ALA A 468 5.63 7.57 25.95
C ALA A 468 6.64 6.56 26.53
N ARG A 469 6.77 6.50 27.86
CA ARG A 469 7.67 5.57 28.57
C ARG A 469 7.03 4.22 28.89
N THR A 470 5.73 4.08 28.65
CA THR A 470 4.98 2.83 28.86
C THR A 470 4.77 2.08 27.55
N GLU A 471 4.61 0.76 27.60
CA GLU A 471 4.40 -0.05 26.39
C GLU A 471 3.09 0.37 25.66
N ARG A 472 3.15 0.45 24.32
CA ARG A 472 1.98 0.85 23.52
C ARG A 472 0.89 -0.20 23.56
N ASN A 473 -0.22 0.14 24.20
CA ASN A 473 -1.39 -0.72 24.20
C ASN A 473 -2.28 -0.45 22.98
N CYS A 474 -2.20 -1.31 21.97
CA CYS A 474 -3.10 -1.28 20.81
C CYS A 474 -4.22 -2.34 20.87
N LYS A 475 -4.40 -3.02 22.01
CA LYS A 475 -5.41 -4.07 22.18
C LYS A 475 -6.78 -3.43 22.41
N LEU A 476 -7.77 -3.85 21.63
CA LEU A 476 -9.16 -3.50 21.89
C LEU A 476 -9.60 -4.08 23.25
N PRO A 477 -10.45 -3.37 24.02
CA PRO A 477 -11.01 -3.91 25.25
C PRO A 477 -11.72 -5.23 24.93
N LYS A 478 -11.41 -6.30 25.68
CA LYS A 478 -12.16 -7.56 25.56
C LYS A 478 -13.63 -7.25 25.83
N LYS A 479 -14.53 -7.54 24.86
CA LYS A 479 -15.98 -7.54 25.11
C LYS A 479 -16.20 -8.38 26.37
N LYS A 480 -16.61 -7.75 27.47
CA LYS A 480 -17.03 -8.50 28.66
C LYS A 480 -18.14 -9.42 28.19
N ALA A 481 -17.90 -10.74 28.22
CA ALA A 481 -18.99 -11.69 28.22
C ALA A 481 -19.93 -11.24 29.35
N ALA A 482 -21.21 -11.07 29.05
CA ALA A 482 -22.20 -10.71 30.03
C ALA A 482 -22.21 -11.79 31.13
N SER A 483 -21.42 -11.58 32.18
CA SER A 483 -21.43 -12.42 33.37
C SER A 483 -22.54 -11.90 34.27
N SER A 484 -23.63 -12.67 34.32
CA SER A 484 -24.63 -12.59 35.37
C SER A 484 -23.95 -12.77 36.73
N SER A 485 -23.70 -11.68 37.44
CA SER A 485 -23.36 -11.67 38.86
C SER A 485 -23.49 -10.25 39.39
N LEU A 486 -24.72 -9.87 39.71
CA LEU A 486 -24.97 -8.82 40.69
C LEU A 486 -24.75 -9.47 42.06
N MET A 487 -23.70 -9.09 42.79
CA MET A 487 -23.68 -8.86 44.24
C MET A 487 -22.25 -8.61 44.75
N THR A 488 -22.15 -7.71 45.73
CA THR A 488 -20.97 -7.25 46.49
C THR A 488 -20.01 -6.35 45.68
N THR A 489 -19.82 -5.07 45.96
CA THR A 489 -20.11 -4.22 47.13
C THR A 489 -20.24 -2.77 46.66
N ALA A 490 -21.34 -2.12 47.00
CA ALA A 490 -21.46 -0.67 47.02
C ALA A 490 -21.28 -0.22 48.49
N ASN A 491 -20.22 0.54 48.73
CA ASN A 491 -20.05 1.60 49.74
C ASN A 491 -19.16 2.59 48.96
N ASP A 492 -19.53 3.82 48.63
CA ASP A 492 -20.28 4.81 49.36
C ASP A 492 -20.96 5.78 48.38
N ILE A 493 -21.86 6.60 48.94
CA ILE A 493 -22.45 7.84 48.42
C ILE A 493 -23.85 7.70 47.80
N HIS A 494 -24.83 7.64 48.72
CA HIS A 494 -26.12 8.35 48.71
C HIS A 494 -26.12 9.57 47.76
N SER A 495 -27.14 9.85 46.92
CA SER A 495 -28.56 9.90 47.25
C SER A 495 -29.46 10.11 46.01
N SER A 496 -30.67 9.54 46.09
CA SER A 496 -31.95 10.03 45.52
C SER A 496 -32.23 9.81 44.03
N PHE A 497 -33.14 8.89 43.70
CA PHE A 497 -34.41 9.21 43.03
C PHE A 497 -35.39 8.01 43.09
N HIS A 498 -36.65 8.31 43.41
CA HIS A 498 -37.72 7.39 43.81
C HIS A 498 -38.24 6.47 42.69
N PHE A 499 -38.34 5.17 42.98
CA PHE A 499 -39.05 4.17 42.19
C PHE A 499 -40.35 3.78 42.91
N SER A 500 -41.50 4.20 42.40
CA SER A 500 -42.81 3.65 42.79
C SER A 500 -43.90 4.17 41.85
N LYS A 501 -44.26 3.36 40.84
CA LYS A 501 -45.63 3.16 40.31
C LYS A 501 -45.58 2.32 39.03
N TYR A 502 -45.39 1.00 39.14
CA TYR A 502 -45.74 0.05 38.08
C TYR A 502 -46.04 -1.33 38.70
N LEU A 503 -47.15 -1.41 39.44
CA LEU A 503 -47.84 -2.66 39.77
C LEU A 503 -49.33 -2.37 39.68
N GLY A 504 -49.94 -2.59 38.53
CA GLY A 504 -51.36 -2.27 38.32
C GLY A 504 -51.98 -2.65 36.97
N SER A 505 -51.18 -2.96 35.94
CA SER A 505 -51.73 -3.05 34.56
C SER A 505 -51.67 -4.44 33.91
N CYS A 506 -51.24 -5.49 34.62
CA CYS A 506 -51.06 -6.84 34.04
C CYS A 506 -52.30 -7.76 34.07
N LEU A 507 -53.53 -7.25 34.22
CA LEU A 507 -54.72 -8.11 34.40
C LEU A 507 -55.94 -7.81 33.51
N LEU A 508 -55.80 -7.00 32.45
CA LEU A 508 -56.95 -6.56 31.62
C LEU A 508 -56.84 -6.79 30.10
N LEU A 509 -55.86 -7.57 29.62
CA LEU A 509 -55.67 -7.85 28.17
C LEU A 509 -56.04 -9.29 27.74
N GLY A 510 -56.76 -10.03 28.59
CA GLY A 510 -57.23 -11.39 28.29
C GLY A 510 -58.63 -11.49 27.64
N LEU A 511 -59.34 -10.39 27.37
CA LEU A 511 -60.80 -10.47 27.10
C LEU A 511 -61.37 -9.65 25.92
N VAL A 512 -60.57 -9.12 24.99
CA VAL A 512 -61.11 -8.26 23.88
C VAL A 512 -60.87 -8.80 22.47
N VAL A 513 -60.62 -10.11 22.31
CA VAL A 513 -60.45 -10.76 20.98
C VAL A 513 -61.78 -11.20 20.33
N ILE A 514 -62.96 -10.92 20.92
CA ILE A 514 -64.25 -11.47 20.42
C ILE A 514 -65.17 -10.46 19.70
N ALA A 515 -64.86 -9.16 19.62
CA ALA A 515 -65.84 -8.15 19.20
C ALA A 515 -65.49 -7.27 17.97
N ALA A 516 -64.83 -7.82 16.94
CA ALA A 516 -64.56 -7.09 15.69
C ALA A 516 -64.97 -7.87 14.41
N PHE A 517 -66.18 -8.45 14.42
CA PHE A 517 -66.77 -9.11 13.25
C PHE A 517 -67.95 -8.35 12.60
N LEU A 518 -68.31 -7.11 13.02
CA LEU A 518 -69.50 -6.44 12.46
C LEU A 518 -69.38 -4.89 12.32
N GLY A 519 -69.02 -4.45 11.10
CA GLY A 519 -69.66 -3.41 10.26
C GLY A 519 -70.06 -1.99 10.73
N LEU A 520 -69.45 -0.98 10.03
CA LEU A 520 -69.99 0.31 9.49
C LEU A 520 -70.44 1.45 10.47
N PRO A 521 -70.70 2.71 10.02
CA PRO A 521 -69.71 3.79 9.77
C PRO A 521 -70.10 5.18 10.40
N ASP A 522 -69.33 6.23 10.07
CA ASP A 522 -69.59 7.69 10.12
C ASP A 522 -69.20 8.61 11.32
N SER A 523 -68.39 9.62 10.94
CA SER A 523 -68.40 11.05 11.31
C SER A 523 -67.73 11.60 12.60
N MET A 524 -66.86 12.59 12.33
CA MET A 524 -66.55 13.84 13.06
C MET A 524 -65.94 13.86 14.48
N SER A 525 -64.69 14.36 14.49
CA SER A 525 -64.19 15.50 15.30
C SER A 525 -63.42 15.25 16.62
N THR A 526 -62.29 15.99 16.68
CA THR A 526 -61.56 16.56 17.83
C THR A 526 -60.56 15.74 18.68
N SER A 527 -59.38 16.37 18.77
CA SER A 527 -58.38 16.46 19.85
C SER A 527 -57.42 15.29 20.17
N ARG A 528 -56.12 15.66 20.17
CA ARG A 528 -54.99 15.28 21.07
C ARG A 528 -55.35 14.23 22.14
N ASP A 529 -54.56 13.19 22.43
CA ASP A 529 -53.10 13.13 22.59
C ASP A 529 -52.66 11.64 22.78
N SER A 530 -51.36 11.36 22.66
CA SER A 530 -50.61 10.22 23.23
C SER A 530 -50.93 8.74 22.85
N SER A 531 -49.93 8.14 22.19
CA SER A 531 -49.40 6.77 22.36
C SER A 531 -50.27 5.55 22.00
N VAL A 532 -49.83 4.78 20.99
CA VAL A 532 -49.23 3.42 21.09
C VAL A 532 -48.77 2.99 19.69
N PRO A 533 -47.64 2.27 19.56
CA PRO A 533 -46.82 2.29 18.36
C PRO A 533 -47.26 1.24 17.34
N PHE A 534 -47.49 1.66 16.10
CA PHE A 534 -47.21 0.77 14.97
C PHE A 534 -45.68 0.70 14.88
N GLN A 535 -45.11 -0.47 15.14
CA GLN A 535 -43.72 -0.78 14.87
C GLN A 535 -43.47 -0.59 13.36
N GLN A 536 -43.11 0.63 12.95
CA GLN A 536 -42.35 0.81 11.72
C GLN A 536 -40.89 0.57 12.07
N ARG A 537 -40.45 -0.66 11.81
CA ARG A 537 -39.03 -1.00 11.75
C ARG A 537 -38.37 -0.07 10.74
N ARG A 538 -37.74 1.01 11.20
CA ARG A 538 -36.77 1.75 10.41
C ARG A 538 -35.45 1.01 10.51
N PHE A 539 -35.12 0.31 9.44
CA PHE A 539 -33.80 -0.25 9.22
C PHE A 539 -32.77 0.89 9.29
N LEU A 540 -31.72 0.74 10.12
CA LEU A 540 -30.50 1.56 10.09
C LEU A 540 -29.91 1.53 8.66
N SER A 541 -29.18 2.53 8.16
CA SER A 541 -28.76 2.56 6.74
C SER A 541 -28.01 1.31 6.29
N THR A 542 -27.17 0.68 7.12
CA THR A 542 -26.57 -0.63 6.82
C THR A 542 -27.57 -1.80 6.83
N GLY A 543 -28.61 -1.72 7.65
CA GLY A 543 -29.76 -2.63 7.60
C GLY A 543 -30.72 -2.31 6.46
N MET A 544 -30.77 -1.07 5.98
CA MET A 544 -31.57 -0.62 4.85
C MET A 544 -30.83 -1.05 3.58
N ASP A 545 -29.53 -0.84 3.46
CA ASP A 545 -28.70 -1.35 2.38
C ASP A 545 -28.76 -2.88 2.33
N ALA A 546 -28.68 -3.58 3.46
CA ALA A 546 -28.89 -5.03 3.51
C ALA A 546 -30.34 -5.46 3.20
N PHE A 547 -31.34 -4.66 3.58
CA PHE A 547 -32.77 -4.91 3.26
C PHE A 547 -33.09 -4.59 1.79
N MET A 548 -32.51 -3.54 1.23
CA MET A 548 -32.64 -3.13 -0.17
C MET A 548 -31.88 -4.12 -1.05
N GLU A 549 -30.71 -4.62 -0.62
CA GLU A 549 -30.00 -5.71 -1.30
C GLU A 549 -30.83 -7.01 -1.26
N PHE A 550 -31.42 -7.35 -0.10
CA PHE A 550 -32.33 -8.50 0.04
C PHE A 550 -33.60 -8.36 -0.82
N GLU A 551 -34.24 -7.18 -0.85
CA GLU A 551 -35.42 -6.93 -1.69
C GLU A 551 -35.08 -6.89 -3.19
N ARG A 552 -33.89 -6.39 -3.55
CA ARG A 552 -33.32 -6.46 -4.90
C ARG A 552 -33.12 -7.92 -5.33
N GLU A 553 -32.57 -8.77 -4.47
CA GLU A 553 -32.46 -10.22 -4.72
C GLU A 553 -33.83 -10.89 -4.86
N MET A 554 -34.80 -10.56 -3.99
CA MET A 554 -36.15 -11.11 -4.05
C MET A 554 -36.93 -10.66 -5.31
N ALA A 555 -36.73 -9.42 -5.76
CA ALA A 555 -37.32 -8.89 -7.00
C ALA A 555 -36.76 -9.60 -8.24
N LEU A 556 -35.45 -9.85 -8.29
CA LEU A 556 -34.81 -10.66 -9.35
C LEU A 556 -35.38 -12.08 -9.39
N LYS A 557 -35.61 -12.68 -8.21
CA LYS A 557 -36.20 -14.04 -8.10
C LYS A 557 -37.66 -14.09 -8.57
N ARG A 558 -38.49 -13.11 -8.19
CA ARG A 558 -39.90 -12.99 -8.62
C ARG A 558 -40.04 -12.84 -10.15
N ARG A 559 -39.15 -12.09 -10.81
CA ARG A 559 -39.15 -11.96 -12.29
C ARG A 559 -38.76 -13.25 -13.00
N LYS A 560 -37.84 -14.03 -12.41
CA LYS A 560 -37.40 -15.33 -12.95
C LYS A 560 -38.50 -16.39 -12.90
N GLU A 561 -39.37 -16.33 -11.89
CA GLU A 561 -40.51 -17.26 -11.70
C GLU A 561 -41.75 -16.91 -12.53
N HIS A 562 -41.92 -15.63 -12.94
CA HIS A 562 -43.08 -15.14 -13.73
C HIS A 562 -42.68 -14.20 -14.88
N PRO A 563 -41.93 -14.68 -15.89
CA PRO A 563 -41.30 -13.83 -16.92
C PRO A 563 -42.31 -13.12 -17.84
N GLU A 564 -43.48 -13.70 -18.07
CA GLU A 564 -44.53 -13.10 -18.92
C GLU A 564 -45.14 -11.80 -18.37
N LYS A 565 -45.00 -11.51 -17.08
CA LYS A 565 -45.54 -10.29 -16.45
C LYS A 565 -44.62 -9.08 -16.55
N PHE A 566 -43.35 -9.27 -16.88
CA PHE A 566 -42.31 -8.23 -16.78
C PHE A 566 -41.54 -8.05 -18.10
N LYS A 567 -42.23 -8.05 -19.23
CA LYS A 567 -41.62 -7.73 -20.53
C LYS A 567 -41.23 -6.24 -20.59
N PRO A 568 -39.97 -5.88 -20.94
CA PRO A 568 -39.53 -4.50 -20.92
C PRO A 568 -40.22 -3.68 -22.02
N ALA A 569 -40.61 -2.45 -21.70
CA ALA A 569 -41.26 -1.53 -22.63
C ALA A 569 -40.32 -0.36 -22.96
N GLY A 570 -39.60 -0.45 -24.08
CA GLY A 570 -38.89 0.67 -24.72
C GLY A 570 -37.81 1.37 -23.87
N PRO A 571 -37.12 2.40 -24.41
CA PRO A 571 -36.02 3.03 -23.71
C PRO A 571 -36.55 3.86 -22.53
N LEU A 572 -36.12 3.49 -21.32
CA LEU A 572 -36.55 4.13 -20.08
C LEU A 572 -35.62 5.29 -19.72
N ALA A 573 -36.21 6.40 -19.28
CA ALA A 573 -35.47 7.50 -18.68
C ALA A 573 -35.06 7.11 -17.24
N PRO A 574 -33.94 7.64 -16.71
CA PRO A 574 -33.57 7.44 -15.32
C PRO A 574 -34.77 7.80 -14.44
N PRO A 575 -35.26 6.88 -13.60
CA PRO A 575 -36.39 7.19 -12.75
C PRO A 575 -35.95 8.30 -11.81
N GLU A 576 -36.73 9.37 -11.77
CA GLU A 576 -36.50 10.44 -10.83
C GLU A 576 -36.91 9.96 -9.44
N LYS A 577 -36.02 10.18 -8.48
CA LYS A 577 -36.32 9.92 -7.08
C LYS A 577 -37.48 10.83 -6.70
N PRO A 578 -38.65 10.28 -6.30
CA PRO A 578 -39.78 11.11 -5.92
C PRO A 578 -39.37 12.00 -4.75
N LYS A 579 -39.87 13.24 -4.75
CA LYS A 579 -39.52 14.23 -3.72
C LYS A 579 -40.11 13.83 -2.37
N ASP A 580 -39.47 14.22 -1.28
CA ASP A 580 -39.85 13.81 0.08
C ASP A 580 -41.29 14.23 0.47
N ASP A 581 -41.84 15.25 -0.19
CA ASP A 581 -43.18 15.81 -0.02
C ASP A 581 -44.26 15.21 -0.96
N GLU A 582 -43.86 14.45 -1.98
CA GLU A 582 -44.76 13.74 -2.91
C GLU A 582 -45.19 12.34 -2.40
N CYS A 583 -44.69 11.93 -1.24
CA CYS A 583 -45.12 10.72 -0.55
C CYS A 583 -46.53 10.90 0.04
N CYS A 584 -47.48 10.12 -0.49
CA CYS A 584 -48.87 10.04 -0.06
C CYS A 584 -49.05 10.13 1.46
N HIS A 585 -50.10 10.84 1.86
CA HIS A 585 -50.61 11.07 3.22
C HIS A 585 -51.01 9.81 4.03
N LEU A 586 -50.39 8.66 3.78
CA LEU A 586 -50.60 7.40 4.47
C LEU A 586 -49.24 6.83 4.86
N ASP A 587 -49.00 6.76 6.16
CA ASP A 587 -47.77 6.31 6.83
C ASP A 587 -47.21 4.98 6.29
N CYS A 588 -46.38 5.01 5.24
CA CYS A 588 -45.58 3.86 4.82
C CYS A 588 -44.20 4.30 4.27
N PRO A 589 -43.16 4.39 5.12
CA PRO A 589 -41.83 4.87 4.75
C PRO A 589 -41.08 4.00 3.73
N ASN A 590 -41.54 2.78 3.45
CA ASN A 590 -40.76 1.81 2.67
C ASN A 590 -41.34 1.50 1.28
N CYS A 591 -42.63 1.78 1.00
CA CYS A 591 -43.22 1.44 -0.30
C CYS A 591 -42.67 2.27 -1.46
N VAL A 592 -42.35 3.55 -1.24
CA VAL A 592 -41.87 4.44 -2.30
C VAL A 592 -40.40 4.18 -2.63
N LEU A 593 -39.57 3.86 -1.63
CA LEU A 593 -38.19 3.42 -1.86
C LEU A 593 -38.14 2.06 -2.58
N LEU A 594 -39.06 1.15 -2.26
CA LEU A 594 -39.16 -0.15 -2.93
C LEU A 594 -39.59 -0.01 -4.39
N VAL A 595 -40.61 0.81 -4.69
CA VAL A 595 -41.04 1.09 -6.07
C VAL A 595 -39.96 1.86 -6.84
N TYR A 596 -39.26 2.80 -6.19
CA TYR A 596 -38.15 3.52 -6.79
C TYR A 596 -36.98 2.59 -7.09
N GLN A 597 -36.62 1.67 -6.18
CA GLN A 597 -35.58 0.69 -6.47
C GLN A 597 -36.00 -0.37 -7.49
N GLU A 598 -37.27 -0.76 -7.56
CA GLU A 598 -37.74 -1.63 -8.64
C GLU A 598 -37.62 -0.93 -10.01
N LYS A 599 -37.95 0.38 -10.08
CA LYS A 599 -37.76 1.20 -11.28
C LYS A 599 -36.30 1.53 -11.58
N LEU A 600 -35.47 1.74 -10.55
CA LEU A 600 -34.04 1.99 -10.68
C LEU A 600 -33.32 0.73 -11.14
N LEU A 601 -33.69 -0.44 -10.60
CA LEU A 601 -33.25 -1.74 -11.08
C LEU A 601 -33.73 -1.95 -12.52
N GLU A 602 -34.97 -1.58 -12.86
CA GLU A 602 -35.47 -1.66 -14.24
C GLU A 602 -34.73 -0.71 -15.19
N TYR A 603 -34.32 0.47 -14.74
CA TYR A 603 -33.49 1.41 -15.51
C TYR A 603 -32.03 0.99 -15.59
N GLU A 604 -31.42 0.50 -14.51
CA GLU A 604 -30.07 -0.07 -14.49
C GLU A 604 -29.99 -1.32 -15.34
N LEU A 605 -31.02 -2.17 -15.31
CA LEU A 605 -31.17 -3.29 -16.25
C LEU A 605 -31.44 -2.78 -17.67
N SER A 606 -32.11 -1.63 -17.86
CA SER A 606 -32.25 -1.02 -19.19
C SER A 606 -30.95 -0.37 -19.70
N ILE A 607 -30.09 0.14 -18.82
CA ILE A 607 -28.73 0.63 -19.13
C ILE A 607 -27.80 -0.54 -19.33
N GLN A 608 -27.90 -1.59 -18.53
CA GLN A 608 -27.17 -2.82 -18.77
C GLN A 608 -27.63 -3.44 -20.08
N ASP A 609 -28.92 -3.47 -20.42
CA ASP A 609 -29.42 -3.81 -21.75
C ASP A 609 -28.94 -2.80 -22.81
N ARG A 610 -28.78 -1.51 -22.50
CA ARG A 610 -28.23 -0.51 -23.45
C ARG A 610 -26.72 -0.65 -23.68
N ASN A 611 -25.95 -1.02 -22.65
CA ASN A 611 -24.51 -1.27 -22.67
C ASN A 611 -24.22 -2.69 -23.18
N ARG A 612 -25.17 -3.61 -23.01
CA ARG A 612 -25.30 -4.87 -23.74
C ARG A 612 -25.55 -4.58 -25.23
N CYS A 613 -26.36 -3.56 -25.55
CA CYS A 613 -26.66 -3.12 -26.92
C CYS A 613 -25.58 -2.22 -27.56
N GLU A 614 -24.57 -1.73 -26.83
CA GLU A 614 -23.41 -1.04 -27.43
C GLU A 614 -22.23 -2.02 -27.51
N LYS A 615 -22.18 -2.71 -28.64
CA LYS A 615 -21.10 -3.62 -29.02
C LYS A 615 -19.73 -3.00 -28.72
N PRO A 616 -18.86 -3.68 -27.92
CA PRO A 616 -17.52 -3.21 -27.63
C PRO A 616 -16.74 -2.89 -28.90
N LYS A 617 -15.87 -1.87 -28.85
CA LYS A 617 -15.01 -1.53 -29.99
C LYS A 617 -13.92 -2.59 -30.17
N VAL A 618 -13.61 -2.88 -31.43
CA VAL A 618 -12.49 -3.74 -31.82
C VAL A 618 -11.17 -3.16 -31.29
N PRO A 619 -10.28 -3.96 -30.68
CA PRO A 619 -8.97 -3.50 -30.22
C PRO A 619 -8.13 -2.89 -31.35
N ASP A 620 -7.37 -1.85 -31.04
CA ASP A 620 -6.43 -1.26 -32.00
C ASP A 620 -5.34 -2.28 -32.39
N PRO A 621 -4.97 -2.38 -33.69
CA PRO A 621 -3.97 -3.32 -34.14
C PRO A 621 -2.58 -2.95 -33.60
N LYS A 622 -1.86 -3.96 -33.13
CA LYS A 622 -0.47 -3.87 -32.66
C LYS A 622 0.53 -4.34 -33.71
N TYR A 623 0.11 -5.26 -34.58
CA TYR A 623 0.95 -5.89 -35.58
C TYR A 623 0.30 -5.80 -36.97
N ASN A 624 1.15 -5.59 -37.97
CA ASN A 624 0.81 -5.76 -39.38
C ASN A 624 1.13 -7.20 -39.80
N LEU A 625 0.12 -7.98 -40.19
CA LEU A 625 0.29 -9.37 -40.62
C LEU A 625 0.23 -9.50 -42.14
N SER A 626 1.15 -10.27 -42.69
CA SER A 626 1.13 -10.71 -44.09
C SER A 626 1.23 -12.23 -44.17
N PHE A 627 0.60 -12.82 -45.19
CA PHE A 627 0.45 -14.27 -45.35
C PHE A 627 1.06 -14.71 -46.69
N HIS A 628 1.75 -15.84 -46.69
CA HIS A 628 2.51 -16.36 -47.81
C HIS A 628 2.21 -17.85 -48.00
N SER A 629 1.90 -18.23 -49.23
CA SER A 629 1.69 -19.63 -49.62
C SER A 629 3.02 -20.39 -49.66
N ALA A 630 2.96 -21.73 -49.62
CA ALA A 630 4.16 -22.57 -49.70
C ALA A 630 5.03 -22.25 -50.95
N GLU A 631 4.40 -22.00 -52.10
CA GLU A 631 5.12 -21.64 -53.34
C GLU A 631 5.80 -20.26 -53.28
N GLU A 632 5.26 -19.32 -52.51
CA GLU A 632 5.86 -17.99 -52.31
C GLU A 632 7.04 -18.08 -51.33
N VAL A 633 6.88 -18.85 -50.25
CA VAL A 633 7.94 -19.10 -49.28
C VAL A 633 9.15 -19.77 -49.94
N GLU A 634 8.95 -20.76 -50.81
CA GLU A 634 10.03 -21.42 -51.56
C GLU A 634 10.79 -20.45 -52.50
N LYS A 635 10.11 -19.40 -52.99
CA LYS A 635 10.73 -18.37 -53.85
C LYS A 635 11.42 -17.27 -53.04
N MET A 636 11.08 -17.12 -51.76
CA MET A 636 11.59 -16.09 -50.84
C MET A 636 12.65 -16.67 -49.90
N ALA A 637 13.90 -16.69 -50.37
CA ALA A 637 15.02 -17.28 -49.62
C ALA A 637 15.20 -16.72 -48.19
N ASP A 638 14.94 -15.43 -47.97
CA ASP A 638 15.06 -14.83 -46.64
C ASP A 638 13.93 -15.27 -45.69
N LEU A 639 12.69 -15.38 -46.19
CA LEU A 639 11.56 -15.87 -45.39
C LEU A 639 11.72 -17.37 -45.07
N GLN A 640 12.20 -18.15 -46.04
CA GLN A 640 12.53 -19.56 -45.83
C GLN A 640 13.63 -19.73 -44.77
N ARG A 641 14.65 -18.86 -44.79
CA ARG A 641 15.70 -18.84 -43.76
C ARG A 641 15.11 -18.51 -42.38
N GLN A 642 14.33 -17.44 -42.27
CA GLN A 642 13.70 -17.02 -41.01
C GLN A 642 12.80 -18.11 -40.42
N LEU A 643 11.98 -18.78 -41.25
CA LEU A 643 11.12 -19.87 -40.80
C LEU A 643 11.93 -21.09 -40.34
N LEU A 644 13.02 -21.43 -41.04
CA LEU A 644 13.90 -22.52 -40.65
C LEU A 644 14.63 -22.21 -39.33
N GLU A 645 15.08 -20.97 -39.16
CA GLU A 645 15.69 -20.48 -37.92
C GLU A 645 14.69 -20.59 -36.76
N GLU A 646 13.47 -20.08 -36.91
CA GLU A 646 12.44 -20.13 -35.86
C GLU A 646 12.06 -21.58 -35.49
N ASN A 647 11.94 -22.45 -36.49
CA ASN A 647 11.61 -23.86 -36.27
C ASN A 647 12.69 -24.59 -35.46
N ASN A 648 13.97 -24.26 -35.66
CA ASN A 648 15.09 -24.88 -34.97
C ASN A 648 15.50 -24.15 -33.67
N ARG A 649 15.05 -22.90 -33.51
CA ARG A 649 15.31 -22.06 -32.33
C ARG A 649 14.69 -22.69 -31.10
N ALA A 650 15.43 -22.66 -29.99
CA ALA A 650 14.94 -23.08 -28.68
C ALA A 650 14.51 -24.56 -28.57
N VAL A 651 14.81 -25.44 -29.54
CA VAL A 651 14.41 -26.87 -29.46
C VAL A 651 15.49 -27.70 -28.77
N PHE A 652 15.13 -28.48 -27.75
CA PHE A 652 16.01 -29.36 -26.99
C PHE A 652 15.51 -30.80 -27.02
N GLU A 653 16.41 -31.76 -27.17
CA GLU A 653 16.08 -33.18 -27.12
C GLU A 653 16.19 -33.71 -25.69
N ILE A 654 15.20 -34.51 -25.28
CA ILE A 654 15.21 -35.14 -23.96
C ILE A 654 16.10 -36.37 -24.00
N THR A 655 17.10 -36.43 -23.12
CA THR A 655 18.03 -37.56 -23.03
C THR A 655 17.82 -38.44 -21.80
N ALA A 656 17.18 -37.90 -20.75
CA ALA A 656 16.76 -38.65 -19.57
C ALA A 656 15.44 -38.09 -19.03
N ASN A 657 14.61 -38.94 -18.42
CA ASN A 657 13.35 -38.56 -17.76
C ASN A 657 13.01 -39.56 -16.66
N ASP A 658 13.86 -39.59 -15.64
CA ASP A 658 13.89 -40.63 -14.61
C ASP A 658 13.03 -40.24 -13.41
N VAL A 659 12.27 -41.20 -12.88
CA VAL A 659 11.52 -41.00 -11.64
C VAL A 659 12.47 -41.16 -10.45
N ILE A 660 12.77 -40.05 -9.77
CA ILE A 660 13.65 -40.02 -8.60
C ILE A 660 12.90 -39.97 -7.27
N SER A 661 11.58 -39.75 -7.32
CA SER A 661 10.65 -39.95 -6.20
C SER A 661 9.35 -40.50 -6.77
N ALA A 662 9.02 -41.74 -6.38
CA ALA A 662 7.83 -42.43 -6.85
C ALA A 662 6.53 -41.69 -6.43
N PRO A 663 5.43 -41.87 -7.18
CA PRO A 663 4.12 -41.34 -6.78
C PRO A 663 3.76 -41.74 -5.35
N HIS A 664 3.59 -40.74 -4.48
CA HIS A 664 3.18 -40.93 -3.10
C HIS A 664 2.09 -39.91 -2.73
N GLN A 665 1.21 -40.30 -1.80
CA GLN A 665 0.12 -39.43 -1.37
C GLN A 665 0.60 -38.45 -0.30
N THR A 666 0.10 -37.22 -0.38
CA THR A 666 0.36 -36.14 0.57
C THR A 666 -0.78 -36.02 1.58
N VAL A 667 -0.56 -35.34 2.70
CA VAL A 667 -1.57 -35.18 3.77
C VAL A 667 -2.88 -34.57 3.27
N ASP A 668 -2.81 -33.69 2.28
CA ASP A 668 -3.94 -33.06 1.58
C ASP A 668 -4.59 -33.95 0.50
N GLY A 669 -4.20 -35.22 0.42
CA GLY A 669 -4.78 -36.22 -0.50
C GLY A 669 -4.24 -36.19 -1.92
N ALA A 670 -3.39 -35.23 -2.28
CA ALA A 670 -2.77 -35.14 -3.60
C ALA A 670 -1.64 -36.18 -3.77
N TRP A 671 -1.37 -36.58 -5.01
CA TRP A 671 -0.23 -37.41 -5.37
C TRP A 671 0.95 -36.53 -5.78
N ARG A 672 2.15 -36.85 -5.30
CA ARG A 672 3.40 -36.19 -5.73
C ARG A 672 4.40 -37.21 -6.24
N SER A 673 5.16 -36.81 -7.24
CA SER A 673 6.35 -37.51 -7.71
C SER A 673 7.38 -36.49 -8.17
N VAL A 674 8.65 -36.86 -8.18
CA VAL A 674 9.72 -35.99 -8.69
C VAL A 674 10.49 -36.73 -9.77
N ARG A 675 10.82 -36.02 -10.84
CA ARG A 675 11.60 -36.52 -11.96
C ARG A 675 12.89 -35.74 -12.14
N HIS A 676 13.92 -36.42 -12.60
CA HIS A 676 15.13 -35.85 -13.15
C HIS A 676 15.01 -35.87 -14.67
N VAL A 677 15.18 -34.73 -15.33
CA VAL A 677 15.06 -34.63 -16.78
C VAL A 677 16.30 -33.97 -17.36
N ASP A 678 16.95 -34.65 -18.30
CA ASP A 678 18.10 -34.10 -19.03
C ASP A 678 17.70 -33.63 -20.42
N LEU A 679 18.21 -32.45 -20.76
CA LEU A 679 18.02 -31.79 -22.03
C LEU A 679 19.38 -31.64 -22.71
N ARG A 680 19.56 -32.25 -23.88
CA ARG A 680 20.81 -32.13 -24.63
C ARG A 680 20.99 -30.73 -25.20
N ILE A 681 22.17 -30.17 -24.99
CA ILE A 681 22.65 -28.93 -25.59
C ILE A 681 23.34 -29.29 -26.91
N ARG A 682 22.87 -28.74 -28.03
CA ARG A 682 23.59 -28.84 -29.31
C ARG A 682 24.76 -27.86 -29.37
N ASP A 683 25.72 -28.12 -30.26
CA ASP A 683 26.90 -27.25 -30.43
C ASP A 683 26.52 -25.80 -30.76
N ASP A 684 25.47 -25.58 -31.57
CA ASP A 684 24.93 -24.25 -31.91
C ASP A 684 24.23 -23.56 -30.73
N GLN A 685 23.85 -24.31 -29.70
CA GLN A 685 23.15 -23.81 -28.51
C GLN A 685 24.08 -23.58 -27.32
N GLN A 686 25.34 -24.02 -27.39
CA GLN A 686 26.26 -23.92 -26.26
C GLN A 686 26.50 -22.46 -25.80
N GLN A 687 26.38 -21.50 -26.71
CA GLN A 687 26.50 -20.06 -26.41
C GLN A 687 25.26 -19.48 -25.70
N LEU A 688 24.12 -20.18 -25.75
CA LEU A 688 22.86 -19.74 -25.15
C LEU A 688 22.74 -20.11 -23.66
N VAL A 689 23.62 -20.97 -23.16
CA VAL A 689 23.63 -21.43 -21.78
C VAL A 689 24.72 -20.66 -21.03
N SER A 690 24.40 -20.00 -19.92
CA SER A 690 25.40 -19.30 -19.11
C SER A 690 26.28 -20.28 -18.34
N ASP A 691 27.49 -19.84 -17.97
CA ASP A 691 28.42 -20.67 -17.18
C ASP A 691 28.03 -20.78 -15.70
N GLN A 692 27.15 -19.89 -15.21
CA GLN A 692 26.71 -19.83 -13.83
C GLN A 692 25.18 -19.75 -13.78
N ALA A 693 24.60 -20.50 -12.85
CA ALA A 693 23.17 -20.78 -12.65
C ALA A 693 22.19 -20.14 -13.63
N SER A 694 21.70 -20.97 -14.54
CA SER A 694 20.63 -20.60 -15.45
C SER A 694 19.29 -21.08 -14.88
N ASN A 695 18.24 -20.29 -15.12
CA ASN A 695 16.87 -20.78 -15.12
C ASN A 695 16.51 -21.17 -16.55
N ILE A 696 15.66 -22.19 -16.71
CA ILE A 696 15.15 -22.61 -18.02
C ILE A 696 13.63 -22.47 -18.05
N GLY A 697 13.13 -21.65 -18.97
CA GLY A 697 11.71 -21.49 -19.25
C GLY A 697 11.27 -22.47 -20.33
N VAL A 698 10.42 -23.43 -19.98
CA VAL A 698 9.88 -24.44 -20.89
C VAL A 698 8.53 -23.98 -21.44
N TYR A 699 8.40 -23.95 -22.75
CA TYR A 699 7.13 -23.70 -23.44
C TYR A 699 6.38 -25.01 -23.65
N VAL A 700 5.07 -24.98 -23.42
CA VAL A 700 4.19 -26.14 -23.60
C VAL A 700 3.24 -25.85 -24.75
N PRO A 701 3.11 -26.76 -25.73
CA PRO A 701 2.17 -26.56 -26.81
C PRO A 701 0.73 -26.68 -26.31
N ASN A 702 -0.21 -26.07 -27.01
CA ASN A 702 -1.63 -26.37 -26.88
C ASN A 702 -1.92 -27.73 -27.53
N ASP A 703 -2.82 -28.51 -26.93
CA ASP A 703 -3.13 -29.84 -27.44
C ASP A 703 -3.70 -29.76 -28.86
N PRO A 704 -3.38 -30.72 -29.76
CA PRO A 704 -3.86 -30.70 -31.13
C PRO A 704 -5.38 -30.51 -31.26
N PRO A 705 -6.26 -31.14 -30.45
CA PRO A 705 -7.70 -30.90 -30.52
C PRO A 705 -8.13 -29.46 -30.20
N VAL A 706 -7.40 -28.75 -29.33
CA VAL A 706 -7.64 -27.32 -29.05
C VAL A 706 -7.24 -26.50 -30.27
N VAL A 707 -6.09 -26.79 -30.88
CA VAL A 707 -5.60 -26.11 -32.09
C VAL A 707 -6.54 -26.31 -33.27
N GLU A 708 -7.00 -27.53 -33.55
CA GLU A 708 -7.94 -27.82 -34.64
C GLU A 708 -9.28 -27.07 -34.47
N ARG A 709 -9.82 -27.04 -33.25
CA ARG A 709 -11.03 -26.27 -32.97
C ARG A 709 -10.81 -24.76 -33.16
N MET A 710 -9.67 -24.22 -32.71
CA MET A 710 -9.34 -22.81 -32.93
C MET A 710 -9.18 -22.47 -34.41
N LEU A 711 -8.54 -23.33 -35.22
CA LEU A 711 -8.42 -23.14 -36.67
C LEU A 711 -9.80 -23.03 -37.34
N ALA A 712 -10.75 -23.87 -36.91
CA ALA A 712 -12.13 -23.82 -37.38
C ALA A 712 -12.84 -22.50 -37.00
N HIS A 713 -12.73 -22.08 -35.73
CA HIS A 713 -13.32 -20.82 -35.24
C HIS A 713 -12.74 -19.57 -35.88
N LEU A 714 -11.44 -19.60 -36.20
CA LEU A 714 -10.74 -18.48 -36.84
C LEU A 714 -10.83 -18.52 -38.38
N HIS A 715 -11.63 -19.44 -38.93
CA HIS A 715 -11.88 -19.63 -40.36
C HIS A 715 -10.61 -19.78 -41.21
N VAL A 716 -9.60 -20.48 -40.67
CA VAL A 716 -8.32 -20.72 -41.33
C VAL A 716 -8.46 -21.88 -42.31
N MET A 717 -8.43 -21.58 -43.62
CA MET A 717 -8.60 -22.60 -44.68
C MET A 717 -7.35 -23.45 -44.90
N ASP A 718 -6.17 -22.83 -44.79
CA ASP A 718 -4.88 -23.49 -44.88
C ASP A 718 -4.10 -23.24 -43.58
N PRO A 719 -4.07 -24.21 -42.65
CA PRO A 719 -3.33 -24.09 -41.39
C PRO A 719 -1.81 -23.93 -41.57
N GLU A 720 -1.29 -24.35 -42.72
CA GLU A 720 0.14 -24.34 -43.05
C GLU A 720 0.59 -23.06 -43.74
N VAL A 721 -0.34 -22.10 -43.96
CA VAL A 721 0.02 -20.78 -44.49
C VAL A 721 0.99 -20.09 -43.52
N VAL A 722 2.07 -19.54 -44.08
CA VAL A 722 3.10 -18.86 -43.29
C VAL A 722 2.70 -17.41 -43.13
N PHE A 723 2.68 -16.92 -41.89
CA PHE A 723 2.48 -15.50 -41.60
C PHE A 723 3.79 -14.83 -41.21
N THR A 724 3.86 -13.52 -41.43
CA THR A 724 4.85 -12.61 -40.85
C THR A 724 4.15 -11.47 -40.12
N ALA A 725 4.56 -11.17 -38.89
CA ALA A 725 3.96 -10.17 -38.01
C ALA A 725 4.97 -9.06 -37.66
N GLU A 726 4.79 -7.88 -38.25
CA GLU A 726 5.63 -6.71 -38.01
C GLU A 726 4.98 -5.78 -36.97
N PRO A 727 5.69 -5.38 -35.90
CA PRO A 727 5.14 -4.46 -34.92
C PRO A 727 4.90 -3.06 -35.52
N LEU A 728 3.76 -2.46 -35.23
CA LEU A 728 3.44 -1.11 -35.69
C LEU A 728 4.20 -0.03 -34.86
N PRO A 729 4.60 1.12 -35.44
CA PRO A 729 5.35 2.16 -34.73
C PRO A 729 4.65 2.75 -33.50
N THR A 730 3.32 2.64 -33.45
CA THR A 730 2.47 3.08 -32.34
C THR A 730 2.35 2.05 -31.22
N ALA A 731 2.88 0.84 -31.40
CA ALA A 731 2.97 -0.16 -30.35
C ALA A 731 4.07 0.27 -29.36
N VAL A 732 3.68 1.05 -28.37
CA VAL A 732 4.44 1.14 -27.11
C VAL A 732 4.65 -0.29 -26.64
N PRO A 733 5.88 -0.71 -26.25
CA PRO A 733 6.08 -2.03 -25.66
C PRO A 733 5.11 -2.18 -24.50
N VAL A 734 4.14 -3.08 -24.66
CA VAL A 734 3.21 -3.40 -23.59
C VAL A 734 4.05 -4.02 -22.49
N ASP A 735 4.19 -3.31 -21.39
CA ASP A 735 4.65 -3.90 -20.13
C ASP A 735 3.55 -4.91 -19.76
N ASP A 736 3.75 -6.17 -20.13
CA ASP A 736 2.87 -7.28 -19.75
C ASP A 736 2.87 -7.32 -18.22
N GLY A 737 1.84 -6.72 -17.63
CA GLY A 737 1.62 -6.64 -16.21
C GLY A 737 1.42 -8.04 -15.64
N ASP A 738 2.49 -8.62 -15.09
CA ASP A 738 2.47 -9.44 -13.88
C ASP A 738 3.90 -9.68 -13.36
N GLN A 739 4.11 -9.30 -12.10
CA GLN A 739 5.18 -9.75 -11.20
C GLN A 739 6.62 -9.77 -11.76
N LYS A 740 7.27 -8.60 -11.78
CA LYS A 740 8.73 -8.50 -11.97
C LYS A 740 9.46 -9.02 -10.72
N SER A 741 9.69 -10.34 -10.67
CA SER A 741 10.69 -10.91 -9.78
C SER A 741 12.10 -10.56 -10.29
N SER A 742 13.08 -10.63 -9.39
CA SER A 742 14.49 -10.26 -9.55
C SER A 742 15.31 -11.09 -10.57
N LEU A 743 14.68 -11.66 -11.61
CA LEU A 743 15.29 -12.61 -12.55
C LEU A 743 15.42 -12.13 -14.01
N GLN A 744 15.12 -10.86 -14.33
CA GLN A 744 14.93 -10.45 -15.75
C GLN A 744 15.63 -9.13 -16.14
N HIS A 745 16.93 -9.02 -15.89
CA HIS A 745 17.73 -7.88 -16.39
C HIS A 745 18.23 -8.03 -17.84
N HIS A 746 17.79 -9.04 -18.60
CA HIS A 746 18.10 -9.16 -20.03
C HIS A 746 16.84 -9.44 -20.86
N SER A 747 16.77 -8.80 -22.03
CA SER A 747 15.69 -8.87 -23.01
C SER A 747 15.13 -10.29 -23.12
N PHE A 748 13.85 -10.46 -22.79
CA PHE A 748 13.18 -11.75 -22.93
C PHE A 748 13.39 -12.29 -24.36
N PRO A 749 13.77 -13.56 -24.54
CA PRO A 749 13.73 -14.17 -25.85
C PRO A 749 12.28 -14.15 -26.36
N ASP A 750 12.09 -13.76 -27.62
CA ASP A 750 10.78 -13.70 -28.25
C ASP A 750 10.08 -15.07 -28.15
N ARG A 751 8.79 -15.07 -27.78
CA ARG A 751 7.95 -16.27 -27.71
C ARG A 751 8.04 -17.07 -29.02
N PRO A 752 7.95 -18.42 -28.99
CA PRO A 752 7.96 -19.20 -30.22
C PRO A 752 6.88 -18.72 -31.19
N PHE A 753 7.28 -18.51 -32.44
CA PHE A 753 6.42 -18.08 -33.55
C PHE A 753 5.71 -16.73 -33.30
N SER A 754 6.31 -15.80 -32.55
CA SER A 754 5.74 -14.46 -32.34
C SER A 754 5.83 -13.52 -33.53
N HIS A 755 6.69 -13.82 -34.51
CA HIS A 755 6.97 -12.95 -35.66
C HIS A 755 6.84 -13.65 -37.01
N VAL A 756 7.14 -14.94 -37.07
CA VAL A 756 7.06 -15.76 -38.28
C VAL A 756 6.73 -17.19 -37.90
N GLY A 757 5.89 -17.85 -38.68
CA GLY A 757 5.47 -19.23 -38.43
C GLY A 757 4.28 -19.63 -39.28
N THR A 758 3.88 -20.90 -39.21
CA THR A 758 2.55 -21.28 -39.71
C THR A 758 1.48 -20.81 -38.72
N VAL A 759 0.25 -20.62 -39.20
CA VAL A 759 -0.89 -20.30 -38.31
C VAL A 759 -1.09 -21.41 -37.28
N ARG A 760 -0.92 -22.67 -37.68
CA ARG A 760 -0.92 -23.83 -36.79
C ARG A 760 0.13 -23.72 -35.69
N ASP A 761 1.36 -23.37 -36.02
CA ASP A 761 2.45 -23.24 -35.03
C ASP A 761 2.16 -22.12 -34.03
N ALA A 762 1.64 -20.98 -34.49
CA ALA A 762 1.29 -19.88 -33.59
C ALA A 762 0.17 -20.26 -32.59
N LEU A 763 -0.88 -20.93 -33.07
CA LEU A 763 -1.94 -21.46 -32.19
C LEU A 763 -1.43 -22.56 -31.26
N ALA A 764 -0.44 -23.35 -31.68
CA ALA A 764 0.16 -24.35 -30.83
C ALA A 764 1.05 -23.72 -29.74
N TRP A 765 1.82 -22.68 -30.03
CA TRP A 765 2.92 -22.27 -29.15
C TRP A 765 2.86 -20.83 -28.63
N THR A 766 2.26 -19.90 -29.37
CA THR A 766 2.36 -18.46 -29.07
C THR A 766 1.31 -17.99 -28.06
N PHE A 767 0.11 -18.58 -28.09
CA PHE A 767 -1.04 -18.11 -27.31
C PHE A 767 -1.44 -19.08 -26.19
N ASP A 768 -1.88 -18.53 -25.06
CA ASP A 768 -2.49 -19.31 -23.99
C ASP A 768 -3.96 -19.58 -24.32
N LEU A 769 -4.23 -20.77 -24.85
CA LEU A 769 -5.58 -21.15 -25.26
C LEU A 769 -6.33 -21.94 -24.19
N ILE A 770 -5.65 -22.35 -23.11
CA ILE A 770 -6.16 -23.36 -22.18
C ILE A 770 -6.42 -22.82 -20.78
N SER A 771 -5.80 -21.71 -20.37
CA SER A 771 -6.14 -21.09 -19.09
C SER A 771 -7.49 -20.40 -19.18
N THR A 772 -8.16 -20.27 -18.03
CA THR A 772 -9.37 -19.46 -17.91
C THR A 772 -9.04 -18.00 -18.24
N PRO A 773 -9.61 -17.42 -19.31
CA PRO A 773 -9.22 -16.09 -19.75
C PRO A 773 -9.70 -15.00 -18.79
N ARG A 774 -8.98 -13.87 -18.79
CA ARG A 774 -9.33 -12.69 -17.98
C ARG A 774 -10.54 -11.95 -18.56
N SER A 775 -11.24 -11.19 -17.72
CA SER A 775 -12.43 -10.42 -18.14
C SER A 775 -12.13 -9.34 -19.19
N SER A 776 -10.88 -8.90 -19.33
CA SER A 776 -10.45 -8.02 -20.43
C SER A 776 -10.54 -8.72 -21.77
N PHE A 777 -10.10 -9.98 -21.85
CA PHE A 777 -10.12 -10.77 -23.07
C PHE A 777 -11.55 -11.09 -23.53
N LEU A 778 -12.45 -11.46 -22.60
CA LEU A 778 -13.87 -11.70 -22.93
C LEU A 778 -14.55 -10.45 -23.52
N ARG A 779 -14.23 -9.26 -22.99
CA ARG A 779 -14.73 -7.99 -23.55
C ARG A 779 -14.19 -7.71 -24.95
N SER A 780 -12.93 -8.05 -25.23
CA SER A 780 -12.38 -7.97 -26.59
C SER A 780 -13.06 -8.97 -27.54
N LEU A 781 -13.36 -10.20 -27.10
CA LEU A 781 -14.12 -11.18 -27.89
C LEU A 781 -15.52 -10.68 -28.24
N ALA A 782 -16.21 -10.00 -27.30
CA ALA A 782 -17.56 -9.47 -27.51
C ALA A 782 -17.62 -8.44 -28.66
N ALA A 783 -16.52 -7.76 -28.99
CA ALA A 783 -16.43 -6.89 -30.16
C ALA A 783 -16.60 -7.64 -31.50
N TYR A 784 -16.51 -8.97 -31.49
CA TYR A 784 -16.62 -9.84 -32.67
C TYR A 784 -17.89 -10.71 -32.67
N ALA A 785 -18.71 -10.65 -31.63
CA ALA A 785 -20.01 -11.33 -31.61
C ALA A 785 -21.02 -10.61 -32.52
N THR A 786 -21.83 -11.38 -33.24
CA THR A 786 -22.96 -10.87 -34.04
C THR A 786 -24.30 -11.05 -33.35
N ASP A 787 -24.38 -11.98 -32.40
CA ASP A 787 -25.57 -12.20 -31.59
C ASP A 787 -25.51 -11.29 -30.36
N GLU A 788 -26.58 -10.54 -30.14
CA GLU A 788 -26.66 -9.59 -29.03
C GLU A 788 -26.63 -10.31 -27.67
N ASP A 789 -27.26 -11.49 -27.53
CA ASP A 789 -27.27 -12.26 -26.29
C ASP A 789 -25.87 -12.80 -25.94
N ASP A 790 -25.02 -13.03 -26.94
CA ASP A 790 -23.63 -13.42 -26.75
C ASP A 790 -22.75 -12.21 -26.33
N ILE A 791 -22.91 -11.04 -26.97
CA ILE A 791 -22.22 -9.78 -26.56
C ILE A 791 -22.50 -9.49 -25.09
N VAL A 792 -23.78 -9.61 -24.74
CA VAL A 792 -24.32 -9.49 -23.40
C VAL A 792 -23.62 -10.42 -22.42
N ALA A 793 -23.53 -11.71 -22.74
CA ALA A 793 -23.00 -12.71 -21.83
C ALA A 793 -21.50 -12.52 -21.59
N LEU A 794 -20.75 -12.17 -22.64
CA LEU A 794 -19.31 -11.95 -22.60
C LEU A 794 -18.90 -10.66 -21.87
N THR A 795 -19.77 -9.66 -21.83
CA THR A 795 -19.51 -8.36 -21.18
C THR A 795 -20.06 -8.27 -19.75
N ALA A 796 -20.78 -9.28 -19.28
CA ALA A 796 -21.40 -9.28 -17.97
C ALA A 796 -20.37 -9.21 -16.83
N PRO A 797 -20.65 -8.45 -15.74
CA PRO A 797 -19.91 -8.57 -14.50
C PRO A 797 -19.95 -10.02 -13.99
N GLY A 798 -18.79 -10.59 -13.67
CA GLY A 798 -18.72 -11.98 -13.24
C GLY A 798 -18.76 -13.03 -14.38
N ALA A 799 -18.64 -12.61 -15.65
CA ALA A 799 -18.69 -13.54 -16.79
C ALA A 799 -17.64 -14.66 -16.71
N VAL A 800 -16.44 -14.35 -16.22
CA VAL A 800 -15.36 -15.34 -16.05
C VAL A 800 -15.79 -16.41 -15.04
N GLU A 801 -16.31 -15.99 -13.88
CA GLU A 801 -16.78 -16.86 -12.81
C GLU A 801 -17.98 -17.70 -13.26
N ALA A 802 -18.91 -17.10 -14.00
CA ALA A 802 -20.07 -17.79 -14.56
C ALA A 802 -19.65 -18.90 -15.54
N LEU A 803 -18.78 -18.57 -16.49
CA LEU A 803 -18.26 -19.54 -17.47
C LEU A 803 -17.41 -20.62 -16.78
N GLN A 804 -16.56 -20.24 -15.82
CA GLN A 804 -15.76 -21.17 -15.03
C GLN A 804 -16.63 -22.10 -14.17
N SER A 805 -17.79 -21.64 -13.70
CA SER A 805 -18.73 -22.45 -12.93
C SER A 805 -19.41 -23.56 -13.75
N GLU A 806 -19.43 -23.44 -15.08
CA GLU A 806 -19.89 -24.52 -15.97
C GLU A 806 -18.93 -25.71 -15.95
N ARG A 807 -17.65 -25.47 -15.61
CA ARG A 807 -16.59 -26.49 -15.52
C ARG A 807 -15.78 -26.32 -14.22
N PRO A 808 -16.35 -26.56 -13.03
CA PRO A 808 -15.68 -26.26 -11.76
C PRO A 808 -14.39 -27.08 -11.53
N GLU A 809 -14.25 -28.23 -12.18
CA GLU A 809 -13.12 -29.14 -12.04
C GLU A 809 -12.01 -28.93 -13.10
N GLN A 810 -12.22 -28.06 -14.09
CA GLN A 810 -11.31 -27.83 -15.22
C GLN A 810 -11.25 -26.37 -15.61
N HIS A 811 -10.21 -25.91 -16.30
CA HIS A 811 -10.21 -24.55 -16.83
C HIS A 811 -11.24 -24.39 -17.95
N MET A 812 -11.98 -23.29 -17.93
CA MET A 812 -12.79 -22.87 -19.08
C MET A 812 -11.88 -22.23 -20.13
N THR A 813 -11.54 -22.99 -21.18
CA THR A 813 -10.52 -22.59 -22.16
C THR A 813 -11.05 -21.53 -23.15
N VAL A 814 -10.15 -20.84 -23.87
CA VAL A 814 -10.53 -19.88 -24.92
C VAL A 814 -11.41 -20.53 -25.97
N VAL A 815 -11.06 -21.76 -26.37
CA VAL A 815 -11.80 -22.49 -27.39
C VAL A 815 -13.16 -22.99 -26.89
N ASP A 816 -13.29 -23.34 -25.62
CA ASP A 816 -14.59 -23.70 -25.04
C ASP A 816 -15.53 -22.49 -25.00
N ILE A 817 -14.98 -21.28 -24.82
CA ILE A 817 -15.74 -20.03 -24.90
C ILE A 817 -16.20 -19.77 -26.34
N LEU A 818 -15.35 -19.96 -27.34
CA LEU A 818 -15.77 -19.83 -28.74
C LEU A 818 -16.79 -20.91 -29.15
N ASP A 819 -16.65 -22.15 -28.67
CA ASP A 819 -17.67 -23.19 -28.82
C ASP A 819 -19.01 -22.79 -28.18
N ARG A 820 -18.96 -22.10 -27.03
CA ARG A 820 -20.13 -21.63 -26.29
C ARG A 820 -20.84 -20.47 -26.97
N PHE A 821 -20.11 -19.61 -27.68
CA PHE A 821 -20.58 -18.37 -28.30
C PHE A 821 -20.29 -18.37 -29.82
N PRO A 822 -21.02 -19.18 -30.61
CA PRO A 822 -20.74 -19.37 -32.02
C PRO A 822 -20.97 -18.12 -32.88
N SER A 823 -21.60 -17.08 -32.33
CA SER A 823 -21.77 -15.79 -33.03
C SER A 823 -20.50 -14.94 -33.04
N VAL A 824 -19.48 -15.30 -32.26
CA VAL A 824 -18.17 -14.65 -32.26
C VAL A 824 -17.43 -15.05 -33.53
N HIS A 825 -17.33 -14.11 -34.48
CA HIS A 825 -16.66 -14.32 -35.75
C HIS A 825 -15.46 -13.38 -35.89
N MET A 826 -14.25 -13.96 -35.92
CA MET A 826 -13.01 -13.21 -36.16
C MET A 826 -12.00 -14.04 -36.96
N SER A 827 -11.12 -13.36 -37.67
CA SER A 827 -9.98 -13.94 -38.36
C SER A 827 -8.80 -14.16 -37.41
N PHE A 828 -7.84 -15.00 -37.85
CA PHE A 828 -6.56 -15.14 -37.15
C PHE A 828 -5.84 -13.80 -36.96
N THR A 829 -5.88 -12.90 -37.95
CA THR A 829 -5.26 -11.56 -37.87
C THR A 829 -5.81 -10.72 -36.74
N GLU A 830 -7.12 -10.78 -36.51
CA GLU A 830 -7.81 -10.07 -35.44
C GLU A 830 -7.47 -10.68 -34.08
N PHE A 831 -7.54 -12.01 -33.96
CA PHE A 831 -7.18 -12.74 -32.75
C PHE A 831 -5.72 -12.44 -32.31
N PHE A 832 -4.78 -12.42 -33.26
CA PHE A 832 -3.35 -12.17 -33.01
C PHE A 832 -3.08 -10.86 -32.26
N GLN A 833 -3.94 -9.84 -32.42
CA GLN A 833 -3.72 -8.51 -31.82
C GLN A 833 -3.86 -8.47 -30.30
N PHE A 834 -4.68 -9.36 -29.74
CA PHE A 834 -5.10 -9.27 -28.33
C PHE A 834 -5.14 -10.63 -27.60
N ALA A 835 -4.83 -11.73 -28.28
CA ALA A 835 -4.77 -13.05 -27.66
C ALA A 835 -3.80 -13.10 -26.47
N PRO A 836 -4.18 -13.77 -25.37
CA PRO A 836 -3.31 -13.92 -24.22
C PRO A 836 -2.04 -14.70 -24.61
N PRO A 837 -0.85 -14.26 -24.20
CA PRO A 837 0.38 -14.93 -24.58
C PRO A 837 0.64 -16.21 -23.78
N ASN A 838 1.25 -17.20 -24.42
CA ASN A 838 1.70 -18.43 -23.76
C ASN A 838 3.00 -18.18 -22.99
N ALA A 839 2.92 -18.09 -21.67
CA ALA A 839 4.09 -17.89 -20.81
C ALA A 839 4.85 -19.22 -20.58
N PRO A 840 6.21 -19.20 -20.56
CA PRO A 840 6.99 -20.39 -20.24
C PRO A 840 6.87 -20.74 -18.75
N ARG A 841 7.10 -22.02 -18.41
CA ARG A 841 7.26 -22.45 -17.02
C ARG A 841 8.75 -22.54 -16.68
N TYR A 842 9.18 -21.79 -15.68
CA TYR A 842 10.56 -21.75 -15.23
C TYR A 842 10.90 -22.94 -14.33
N TYR A 843 12.09 -23.50 -14.56
CA TYR A 843 12.75 -24.47 -13.70
C TYR A 843 14.17 -24.00 -13.44
N THR A 844 14.62 -24.10 -12.19
CA THR A 844 16.03 -23.88 -11.85
C THR A 844 16.85 -25.06 -12.33
N VAL A 845 17.95 -24.78 -13.04
CA VAL A 845 18.87 -25.81 -13.53
C VAL A 845 19.50 -26.56 -12.36
N SER A 846 19.62 -27.87 -12.52
CA SER A 846 20.11 -28.81 -11.50
C SER A 846 21.37 -29.57 -11.90
N SER A 847 22.12 -29.03 -12.86
CA SER A 847 23.41 -29.53 -13.32
C SER A 847 24.41 -28.39 -13.52
N SER A 848 25.68 -28.65 -13.24
CA SER A 848 26.79 -27.77 -13.59
C SER A 848 27.25 -28.03 -15.04
N ARG A 849 27.60 -26.96 -15.76
CA ARG A 849 28.25 -27.07 -17.07
C ARG A 849 29.67 -27.63 -16.99
N GLN A 850 30.36 -27.46 -15.86
CA GLN A 850 31.70 -28.04 -15.65
C GLN A 850 31.62 -29.57 -15.56
N TYR A 851 30.50 -30.08 -15.03
CA TYR A 851 30.28 -31.51 -14.85
C TYR A 851 29.61 -32.17 -16.07
N THR A 852 28.62 -31.53 -16.68
CA THR A 852 27.91 -32.07 -17.86
C THR A 852 27.79 -31.02 -18.97
N PRO A 853 28.86 -30.79 -19.78
CA PRO A 853 28.88 -29.71 -20.76
C PRO A 853 27.86 -29.82 -21.90
N GLN A 854 27.36 -31.05 -22.15
CA GLN A 854 26.49 -31.38 -23.28
C GLN A 854 25.00 -31.51 -22.88
N ALA A 855 24.66 -31.34 -21.60
CA ALA A 855 23.27 -31.45 -21.15
C ALA A 855 22.96 -30.46 -20.02
N VAL A 856 21.68 -30.13 -19.89
CA VAL A 856 21.12 -29.39 -18.76
C VAL A 856 20.07 -30.26 -18.09
N SER A 857 20.21 -30.45 -16.78
CA SER A 857 19.24 -31.18 -15.96
C SER A 857 18.23 -30.25 -15.32
N ILE A 858 16.97 -30.65 -15.24
CA ILE A 858 15.93 -30.03 -14.40
C ILE A 858 15.38 -31.04 -13.38
N THR A 859 15.03 -30.54 -12.20
CA THR A 859 14.35 -31.32 -11.15
C THR A 859 12.87 -30.98 -11.15
N LEU A 860 12.07 -31.89 -11.69
CA LEU A 860 10.66 -31.67 -12.01
C LEU A 860 9.74 -32.21 -10.92
N GLY A 861 9.07 -31.33 -10.19
CA GLY A 861 7.99 -31.71 -9.27
C GLY A 861 6.64 -31.86 -9.97
N LEU A 862 6.04 -33.04 -9.88
CA LEU A 862 4.70 -33.31 -10.37
C LEU A 862 3.75 -33.50 -9.18
N ARG A 863 2.66 -32.72 -9.15
CA ARG A 863 1.60 -32.85 -8.15
C ARG A 863 0.26 -33.02 -8.85
N LYS A 864 -0.40 -34.16 -8.65
CA LYS A 864 -1.73 -34.46 -9.17
C LYS A 864 -2.74 -34.47 -8.03
N SER A 865 -3.89 -33.83 -8.21
CA SER A 865 -5.01 -33.89 -7.27
C SER A 865 -6.24 -34.35 -8.02
N GLU A 866 -7.14 -35.09 -7.36
CA GLU A 866 -8.45 -35.39 -7.93
C GLU A 866 -9.35 -34.16 -7.97
N THR A 867 -9.09 -33.18 -7.11
CA THR A 867 -9.91 -31.97 -6.92
C THR A 867 -9.40 -30.72 -7.65
N GLN A 868 -8.23 -30.80 -8.30
CA GLN A 868 -7.63 -29.66 -8.99
C GLN A 868 -7.25 -30.04 -10.41
N PRO A 869 -7.28 -29.09 -11.36
CA PRO A 869 -6.81 -29.33 -12.72
C PRO A 869 -5.39 -29.89 -12.74
N ILE A 870 -5.13 -30.78 -13.71
CA ILE A 870 -3.82 -31.38 -13.92
C ILE A 870 -2.81 -30.27 -14.27
N PRO A 871 -1.63 -30.20 -13.61
CA PRO A 871 -0.66 -29.17 -13.92
C PRO A 871 -0.09 -29.38 -15.32
N ARG A 872 -0.27 -28.40 -16.21
CA ARG A 872 0.04 -28.47 -17.64
C ARG A 872 1.51 -28.86 -17.92
N CYS A 873 2.45 -28.03 -17.49
CA CYS A 873 3.86 -28.20 -17.87
C CYS A 873 4.52 -29.43 -17.23
N SER A 874 4.30 -29.68 -15.94
CA SER A 874 4.92 -30.82 -15.28
C SER A 874 4.31 -32.16 -15.69
N SER A 875 3.03 -32.19 -16.07
CA SER A 875 2.44 -33.40 -16.65
C SER A 875 2.94 -33.63 -18.08
N TYR A 876 2.99 -32.58 -18.91
CA TYR A 876 3.58 -32.64 -20.24
C TYR A 876 5.00 -33.21 -20.18
N LEU A 877 5.91 -32.61 -19.39
CA LEU A 877 7.29 -33.07 -19.28
C LEU A 877 7.41 -34.49 -18.70
N ALA A 878 6.51 -34.90 -17.81
CA ALA A 878 6.53 -36.23 -17.22
C ALA A 878 6.15 -37.37 -18.18
N GLU A 879 5.53 -37.04 -19.31
CA GLU A 879 5.05 -38.01 -20.32
C GLU A 879 6.01 -38.17 -21.50
N LEU A 880 7.05 -37.34 -21.59
CA LEU A 880 7.97 -37.34 -22.72
C LEU A 880 9.00 -38.48 -22.65
N GLU A 881 9.26 -39.11 -23.79
CA GLU A 881 10.17 -40.24 -23.96
C GLU A 881 11.59 -39.77 -24.34
N PRO A 882 12.62 -40.17 -23.56
CA PRO A 882 14.02 -39.91 -23.91
C PRO A 882 14.43 -40.46 -25.28
N GLY A 883 15.24 -39.70 -26.02
CA GLY A 883 15.76 -40.05 -27.34
C GLY A 883 14.76 -39.94 -28.49
N LYS A 884 13.53 -39.53 -28.20
CA LYS A 884 12.44 -39.39 -29.19
C LYS A 884 11.83 -38.00 -29.14
N ASP A 885 11.43 -37.57 -27.96
CA ASP A 885 10.69 -36.32 -27.79
C ASP A 885 11.61 -35.11 -27.62
N ARG A 886 11.06 -33.94 -27.98
CA ARG A 886 11.75 -32.65 -27.96
C ARG A 886 10.86 -31.61 -27.31
N ILE A 887 11.48 -30.61 -26.69
CA ILE A 887 10.78 -29.47 -26.08
C ILE A 887 11.29 -28.15 -26.64
N ARG A 888 10.48 -27.10 -26.50
CA ARG A 888 10.94 -25.72 -26.71
C ARG A 888 11.26 -25.07 -25.37
N ALA A 889 12.44 -24.52 -25.22
CA ALA A 889 12.88 -23.89 -23.99
C ALA A 889 13.85 -22.73 -24.22
N SER A 890 13.96 -21.83 -23.26
CA SER A 890 14.90 -20.72 -23.30
C SER A 890 15.59 -20.54 -21.95
N PHE A 891 16.84 -20.08 -21.97
CA PHE A 891 17.61 -19.84 -20.77
C PHE A 891 17.43 -18.40 -20.28
N TYR A 892 17.43 -18.26 -18.97
CA TYR A 892 17.28 -17.02 -18.23
C TYR A 892 18.36 -16.96 -17.16
N GLN A 893 18.87 -15.77 -16.89
CA GLN A 893 19.88 -15.61 -15.85
C GLN A 893 19.25 -15.76 -14.47
N SER A 894 19.84 -16.59 -13.61
CA SER A 894 19.44 -16.68 -12.20
C SER A 894 20.27 -15.72 -11.34
N SER A 895 19.71 -15.30 -10.20
CA SER A 895 20.47 -14.69 -9.10
C SER A 895 21.24 -15.73 -8.29
N PHE A 896 20.95 -17.03 -8.46
CA PHE A 896 21.62 -18.15 -7.78
C PHE A 896 22.97 -18.48 -8.38
N VAL A 897 23.80 -17.47 -8.63
CA VAL A 897 25.10 -17.65 -9.24
C VAL A 897 26.11 -18.22 -8.25
N PHE A 898 26.82 -19.27 -8.67
CA PHE A 898 27.90 -19.85 -7.88
C PHE A 898 29.08 -18.86 -7.81
N PRO A 899 29.55 -18.50 -6.61
CA PRO A 899 30.57 -17.46 -6.46
C PRO A 899 31.98 -18.03 -6.67
N PHE A 900 32.33 -18.40 -7.91
CA PHE A 900 33.68 -18.92 -8.24
C PHE A 900 34.83 -17.95 -7.93
N HIS A 901 34.53 -16.64 -7.85
CA HIS A 901 35.52 -15.61 -7.56
C HIS A 901 35.79 -15.40 -6.07
N ASP A 902 35.02 -16.06 -5.20
CA ASP A 902 35.06 -15.86 -3.76
C ASP A 902 35.07 -17.20 -3.02
N HIS A 903 36.12 -17.41 -2.23
CA HIS A 903 36.32 -18.66 -1.48
C HIS A 903 35.69 -18.64 -0.08
N ARG A 904 34.81 -17.69 0.25
CA ARG A 904 34.07 -17.69 1.51
C ARG A 904 33.16 -18.92 1.66
N PRO A 905 32.94 -19.42 2.89
CA PRO A 905 32.08 -20.57 3.14
C PRO A 905 30.68 -20.43 2.53
N ILE A 906 30.08 -21.56 2.12
CA ILE A 906 28.74 -21.59 1.54
C ILE A 906 27.79 -22.44 2.40
N MET A 907 26.61 -21.90 2.68
CA MET A 907 25.51 -22.60 3.34
C MET A 907 24.30 -22.68 2.40
N LEU A 908 23.84 -23.89 2.13
CA LEU A 908 22.75 -24.20 1.21
C LEU A 908 21.54 -24.67 2.00
N ILE A 909 20.38 -24.05 1.82
CA ILE A 909 19.16 -24.35 2.58
C ILE A 909 17.99 -24.60 1.63
N SER A 910 17.49 -25.83 1.56
CA SER A 910 16.40 -26.19 0.65
C SER A 910 15.42 -27.21 1.20
N ALA A 911 14.28 -27.35 0.52
CA ALA A 911 13.33 -28.43 0.77
C ALA A 911 12.71 -28.94 -0.53
N GLY A 912 12.51 -30.26 -0.63
CA GLY A 912 11.93 -30.90 -1.81
C GLY A 912 12.69 -30.55 -3.09
N THR A 913 11.97 -30.10 -4.13
CA THR A 913 12.58 -29.71 -5.42
C THR A 913 13.45 -28.44 -5.35
N GLY A 914 13.47 -27.74 -4.22
CA GLY A 914 14.44 -26.67 -3.97
C GLY A 914 15.91 -27.14 -3.94
N ILE A 915 16.17 -28.45 -3.94
CA ILE A 915 17.51 -29.01 -4.08
C ILE A 915 18.13 -28.75 -5.46
N ALA A 916 17.32 -28.39 -6.46
CA ALA A 916 17.72 -28.26 -7.86
C ALA A 916 19.02 -27.44 -8.04
N PRO A 917 19.10 -26.13 -7.69
CA PRO A 917 20.33 -25.37 -7.86
C PRO A 917 21.50 -25.91 -7.04
N PHE A 918 21.22 -26.54 -5.89
CA PHE A 918 22.26 -27.03 -5.00
C PHE A 918 22.91 -28.30 -5.49
N ARG A 919 22.19 -29.14 -6.25
CA ARG A 919 22.84 -30.21 -7.01
C ARG A 919 23.89 -29.67 -7.98
N ALA A 920 23.57 -28.58 -8.71
CA ALA A 920 24.53 -27.93 -9.60
C ALA A 920 25.71 -27.33 -8.81
N PHE A 921 25.44 -26.65 -7.69
CA PHE A 921 26.50 -26.09 -6.84
C PHE A 921 27.42 -27.16 -6.25
N LEU A 922 26.90 -28.33 -5.90
CA LEU A 922 27.73 -29.42 -5.41
C LEU A 922 28.65 -29.97 -6.49
N GLN A 923 28.19 -30.04 -7.73
CA GLN A 923 29.03 -30.39 -8.88
C GLN A 923 30.10 -29.31 -9.16
N ASP A 924 29.74 -28.03 -9.00
CA ASP A 924 30.70 -26.92 -9.10
C ASP A 924 31.72 -26.94 -7.96
N LEU A 925 31.31 -27.26 -6.72
CA LEU A 925 32.19 -27.43 -5.57
C LEU A 925 33.14 -28.64 -5.74
N GLU A 926 32.64 -29.75 -6.29
CA GLU A 926 33.46 -30.92 -6.59
C GLU A 926 34.55 -30.56 -7.61
N HIS A 927 34.19 -29.86 -8.69
CA HIS A 927 35.16 -29.36 -9.68
C HIS A 927 36.15 -28.34 -9.08
N GLU A 928 35.67 -27.43 -8.22
CA GLU A 928 36.51 -26.48 -7.50
C GLU A 928 37.50 -27.21 -6.57
N SER A 929 37.08 -28.29 -5.90
CA SER A 929 37.95 -29.06 -4.99
C SER A 929 39.14 -29.72 -5.68
N GLU A 930 39.03 -29.98 -6.99
CA GLU A 930 40.14 -30.48 -7.82
C GLU A 930 41.14 -29.38 -8.20
N THR A 931 40.72 -28.11 -8.18
CA THR A 931 41.45 -26.98 -8.78
C THR A 931 41.85 -25.88 -7.79
N ALA A 932 41.24 -25.84 -6.60
CA ALA A 932 41.42 -24.81 -5.57
C ALA A 932 41.43 -25.41 -4.15
N PRO A 933 41.88 -24.66 -3.12
CA PRO A 933 41.78 -25.09 -1.73
C PRO A 933 40.34 -25.37 -1.30
N HIS A 934 40.17 -26.34 -0.38
CA HIS A 934 38.86 -26.69 0.17
C HIS A 934 38.11 -25.47 0.72
N ARG A 935 36.90 -25.27 0.24
CA ARG A 935 35.98 -24.22 0.69
C ARG A 935 34.90 -24.84 1.57
N PRO A 936 34.71 -24.39 2.82
CA PRO A 936 33.71 -24.97 3.70
C PRO A 936 32.29 -24.88 3.11
N ALA A 937 31.59 -26.00 3.05
CA ALA A 937 30.25 -26.08 2.48
C ALA A 937 29.30 -26.89 3.36
N TYR A 938 28.10 -26.34 3.59
CA TYR A 938 27.07 -26.93 4.45
C TYR A 938 25.74 -27.02 3.71
N LEU A 939 25.05 -28.16 3.78
CA LEU A 939 23.72 -28.33 3.20
C LEU A 939 22.69 -28.71 4.27
N PHE A 940 21.64 -27.89 4.39
CA PHE A 940 20.43 -28.16 5.14
C PHE A 940 19.29 -28.52 4.17
N TYR A 941 18.89 -29.79 4.17
CA TYR A 941 17.87 -30.31 3.28
C TYR A 941 16.66 -30.86 4.03
N GLY A 942 15.47 -30.47 3.58
CA GLY A 942 14.20 -30.96 4.14
C GLY A 942 13.40 -31.83 3.18
N CYS A 943 13.05 -33.03 3.60
CA CYS A 943 12.14 -33.95 2.91
C CYS A 943 11.20 -34.64 3.91
N ARG A 944 10.32 -35.54 3.46
CA ARG A 944 9.32 -36.18 4.32
C ARG A 944 9.82 -37.52 4.84
N ASP A 945 10.33 -38.34 3.93
CA ASP A 945 10.70 -39.71 4.20
C ASP A 945 11.95 -40.09 3.39
N PRO A 946 12.94 -40.73 4.05
CA PRO A 946 14.22 -41.09 3.41
C PRO A 946 14.05 -42.00 2.19
N GLU A 947 13.05 -42.87 2.17
CA GLU A 947 12.84 -43.86 1.10
C GLU A 947 11.88 -43.35 0.00
N VAL A 948 11.24 -42.19 0.20
CA VAL A 948 10.21 -41.68 -0.71
C VAL A 948 10.67 -40.43 -1.45
N ASP A 949 11.17 -39.42 -0.74
CA ASP A 949 11.42 -38.09 -1.30
C ASP A 949 12.73 -37.44 -0.85
N PHE A 950 13.70 -38.25 -0.39
CA PHE A 950 15.10 -37.82 -0.26
C PHE A 950 15.78 -37.78 -1.65
N LEU A 951 15.51 -36.69 -2.38
CA LEU A 951 15.99 -36.53 -3.75
C LEU A 951 17.52 -36.52 -3.81
N TYR A 952 18.08 -37.27 -4.77
CA TYR A 952 19.53 -37.38 -5.00
C TYR A 952 20.33 -37.85 -3.77
N ALA A 953 19.73 -38.68 -2.91
CA ALA A 953 20.33 -39.12 -1.65
C ALA A 953 21.77 -39.65 -1.82
N ASP A 954 22.02 -40.48 -2.82
CA ASP A 954 23.34 -41.06 -3.09
C ASP A 954 24.37 -39.99 -3.49
N GLU A 955 23.99 -39.03 -4.34
CA GLU A 955 24.87 -37.92 -4.75
C GLU A 955 25.19 -37.02 -3.56
N LEU A 956 24.21 -36.69 -2.73
CA LEU A 956 24.39 -35.85 -1.54
C LEU A 956 25.25 -36.53 -0.46
N GLN A 957 25.06 -37.84 -0.27
CA GLN A 957 25.91 -38.64 0.62
C GLN A 957 27.34 -38.74 0.09
N CYS A 958 27.51 -38.98 -1.21
CA CYS A 958 28.81 -39.00 -1.86
C CYS A 958 29.53 -37.65 -1.70
N ALA A 959 28.84 -36.52 -1.91
CA ALA A 959 29.42 -35.20 -1.71
C ALA A 959 29.94 -35.00 -0.28
N ARG A 960 29.22 -35.51 0.74
CA ARG A 960 29.71 -35.49 2.13
C ARG A 960 30.91 -36.41 2.33
N ASP A 961 30.81 -37.65 1.88
CA ASP A 961 31.82 -38.68 2.15
C ASP A 961 33.14 -38.42 1.40
N CYS A 962 33.06 -37.76 0.23
CA CYS A 962 34.21 -37.27 -0.55
C CYS A 962 34.77 -35.93 -0.04
N GLY A 963 34.14 -35.31 0.97
CA GLY A 963 34.61 -34.06 1.57
C GLY A 963 34.24 -32.78 0.78
N VAL A 964 33.38 -32.87 -0.23
CA VAL A 964 32.80 -31.69 -0.93
C VAL A 964 31.87 -30.92 0.01
N LEU A 965 31.10 -31.64 0.84
CA LEU A 965 30.30 -31.08 1.93
C LEU A 965 30.94 -31.41 3.27
N ASP A 966 31.23 -30.38 4.08
CA ASP A 966 31.67 -30.55 5.46
C ASP A 966 30.53 -31.07 6.34
N ARG A 967 29.29 -30.63 6.08
CA ARG A 967 28.10 -31.12 6.78
C ARG A 967 26.89 -31.24 5.86
N LEU A 968 26.18 -32.35 6.03
CA LEU A 968 24.89 -32.63 5.43
C LEU A 968 23.86 -32.85 6.55
N HIS A 969 22.93 -31.90 6.70
CA HIS A 969 21.82 -31.97 7.63
C HIS A 969 20.54 -32.28 6.86
N VAL A 970 19.97 -33.46 7.09
CA VAL A 970 18.70 -33.87 6.47
C VAL A 970 17.62 -34.00 7.54
N GLU A 971 16.54 -33.25 7.39
CA GLU A 971 15.40 -33.28 8.31
C GLU A 971 14.18 -33.93 7.64
N PHE A 972 13.65 -34.98 8.27
CA PHE A 972 12.50 -35.75 7.79
C PHE A 972 11.24 -35.36 8.57
N SER A 973 10.26 -34.75 7.90
CA SER A 973 9.05 -34.28 8.58
C SER A 973 8.16 -35.42 9.10
N GLY A 974 8.13 -36.58 8.43
CA GLY A 974 7.19 -37.67 8.70
C GLY A 974 5.72 -37.28 8.45
N ASP A 975 4.79 -38.20 8.76
CA ASP A 975 3.34 -38.05 8.48
C ASP A 975 2.60 -37.05 9.39
N ASN A 976 3.19 -36.65 10.51
CA ASN A 976 2.50 -35.85 11.55
C ASN A 976 2.45 -34.33 11.29
N GLY A 977 2.80 -33.86 10.09
CA GLY A 977 2.50 -32.50 9.64
C GLY A 977 3.23 -31.35 10.35
N SER A 978 4.19 -31.58 11.26
CA SER A 978 5.00 -30.50 11.82
C SER A 978 6.12 -30.08 10.85
N PRO A 979 6.39 -28.77 10.67
CA PRO A 979 7.43 -28.28 9.77
C PRO A 979 8.82 -28.49 10.39
N LYS A 980 9.28 -29.73 10.38
CA LYS A 980 10.61 -30.15 10.84
C LYS A 980 11.68 -29.80 9.80
N ARG A 981 11.96 -28.51 9.61
CA ARG A 981 13.06 -28.01 8.73
C ARG A 981 13.87 -26.87 9.35
N VAL A 982 13.28 -26.22 10.35
CA VAL A 982 13.85 -25.11 11.11
C VAL A 982 14.65 -25.64 12.31
N HIS A 983 14.39 -26.87 12.78
CA HIS A 983 15.08 -27.38 13.95
C HIS A 983 16.55 -27.64 13.66
N ALA A 984 16.90 -28.22 12.52
CA ALA A 984 18.31 -28.45 12.18
C ALA A 984 19.13 -27.14 12.17
N LEU A 985 18.57 -26.04 11.68
CA LEU A 985 19.21 -24.72 11.71
C LEU A 985 19.33 -24.15 13.14
N LEU A 986 18.35 -24.43 14.00
CA LEU A 986 18.35 -23.98 15.39
C LEU A 986 19.21 -24.85 16.31
N ASP A 987 19.38 -26.13 15.97
CA ASP A 987 20.26 -27.09 16.65
C ASP A 987 21.72 -26.77 16.32
N GLU A 988 21.98 -26.33 15.09
CA GLU A 988 23.27 -25.82 14.62
C GLU A 988 23.34 -24.27 14.68
N SER A 989 22.64 -23.64 15.64
CA SER A 989 22.54 -22.18 15.70
C SER A 989 23.89 -21.47 15.81
N GLU A 990 24.85 -22.10 16.49
CA GLU A 990 26.21 -21.57 16.62
C GLU A 990 26.92 -21.53 15.26
N LEU A 991 26.79 -22.61 14.46
CA LEU A 991 27.33 -22.68 13.10
C LEU A 991 26.69 -21.62 12.22
N VAL A 992 25.37 -21.49 12.26
CA VAL A 992 24.62 -20.49 11.46
C VAL A 992 25.06 -19.07 11.81
N ALA A 993 25.18 -18.76 13.11
CA ALA A 993 25.58 -17.43 13.55
C ALA A 993 27.03 -17.10 13.17
N ARG A 994 27.96 -18.02 13.43
CA ARG A 994 29.37 -17.88 13.04
C ARG A 994 29.54 -17.73 11.52
N HIS A 995 28.85 -18.57 10.75
CA HIS A 995 28.91 -18.54 9.28
C HIS A 995 28.49 -17.18 8.73
N LEU A 996 27.39 -16.62 9.25
CA LEU A 996 26.84 -15.37 8.71
C LEU A 996 27.54 -14.12 9.24
N LEU A 997 27.99 -14.12 10.50
CA LEU A 997 28.52 -12.93 11.18
C LEU A 997 30.05 -12.87 11.15
N GLN A 998 30.73 -13.98 11.40
CA GLN A 998 32.19 -14.02 11.51
C GLN A 998 32.85 -14.39 10.18
N ASP A 999 32.35 -15.43 9.50
CA ASP A 999 32.93 -15.90 8.25
C ASP A 999 32.43 -15.10 7.02
N GLU A 1000 31.38 -14.28 7.23
CA GLU A 1000 30.62 -13.59 6.18
C GLU A 1000 30.25 -14.51 5.00
N GLY A 1001 29.99 -15.78 5.30
CA GLY A 1001 29.73 -16.82 4.31
C GLY A 1001 28.38 -16.63 3.61
N TYR A 1002 28.32 -17.06 2.35
CA TYR A 1002 27.10 -17.01 1.57
C TYR A 1002 26.05 -17.99 2.10
N VAL A 1003 24.79 -17.57 2.11
CA VAL A 1003 23.63 -18.40 2.44
C VAL A 1003 22.68 -18.41 1.25
N PHE A 1004 22.54 -19.55 0.58
CA PHE A 1004 21.60 -19.72 -0.51
C PHE A 1004 20.35 -20.46 -0.02
N MET A 1005 19.17 -19.95 -0.38
CA MET A 1005 17.88 -20.49 0.05
C MET A 1005 16.91 -20.74 -1.11
N CYS A 1006 16.52 -22.00 -1.31
CA CYS A 1006 15.72 -22.39 -2.47
C CYS A 1006 14.50 -23.27 -2.11
N GLY A 1007 13.31 -22.91 -2.60
CA GLY A 1007 12.07 -23.68 -2.39
C GLY A 1007 10.82 -22.81 -2.16
N SER A 1008 9.85 -23.28 -1.38
CA SER A 1008 8.56 -22.57 -1.24
C SER A 1008 8.66 -21.24 -0.48
N LEU A 1009 7.82 -20.25 -0.82
CA LEU A 1009 7.70 -18.99 -0.05
C LEU A 1009 7.44 -19.18 1.46
N ALA A 1010 6.69 -20.20 1.84
CA ALA A 1010 6.44 -20.53 3.25
C ALA A 1010 7.72 -21.01 3.96
N MET A 1011 8.53 -21.83 3.28
CA MET A 1011 9.84 -22.27 3.78
C MET A 1011 10.78 -21.08 3.95
N GLY A 1012 10.85 -20.18 2.97
CA GLY A 1012 11.77 -19.06 3.05
C GLY A 1012 11.49 -18.11 4.22
N ARG A 1013 10.21 -17.85 4.52
CA ARG A 1013 9.81 -17.11 5.73
C ARG A 1013 10.24 -17.80 7.02
N ALA A 1014 10.08 -19.13 7.08
CA ALA A 1014 10.44 -19.92 8.25
C ALA A 1014 11.96 -19.95 8.48
N VAL A 1015 12.75 -20.10 7.42
CA VAL A 1015 14.22 -20.10 7.50
C VAL A 1015 14.75 -18.73 7.89
N LYS A 1016 14.24 -17.63 7.32
CA LYS A 1016 14.66 -16.27 7.74
C LYS A 1016 14.45 -16.04 9.23
N LYS A 1017 13.30 -16.49 9.77
CA LYS A 1017 13.02 -16.45 11.21
C LYS A 1017 13.97 -17.35 12.02
N ALA A 1018 14.31 -18.53 11.50
CA ALA A 1018 15.25 -19.46 12.12
C ALA A 1018 16.66 -18.85 12.21
N ILE A 1019 17.13 -18.22 11.13
CA ILE A 1019 18.41 -17.51 11.09
C ILE A 1019 18.41 -16.38 12.12
N ALA A 1020 17.40 -15.51 12.13
CA ALA A 1020 17.29 -14.44 13.13
C ALA A 1020 17.32 -14.99 14.57
N SER A 1021 16.62 -16.11 14.82
CA SER A 1021 16.64 -16.78 16.12
C SER A 1021 18.01 -17.38 16.46
N ALA A 1022 18.76 -17.89 15.49
CA ALA A 1022 20.11 -18.40 15.68
C ALA A 1022 21.10 -17.26 16.00
N LEU A 1023 21.00 -16.12 15.30
CA LEU A 1023 21.80 -14.93 15.58
C LEU A 1023 21.54 -14.39 16.99
N LEU A 1024 20.28 -14.35 17.41
CA LEU A 1024 19.90 -13.89 18.75
C LEU A 1024 20.42 -14.80 19.88
N LYS A 1025 20.54 -16.11 19.62
CA LYS A 1025 21.11 -17.07 20.59
C LYS A 1025 22.62 -16.93 20.76
N HIS A 1026 23.31 -16.42 19.75
CA HIS A 1026 24.77 -16.35 19.69
C HIS A 1026 25.27 -14.92 19.42
N PRO A 1027 24.94 -13.95 20.31
CA PRO A 1027 25.35 -12.56 20.14
C PRO A 1027 26.88 -12.38 20.21
N GLU A 1028 27.62 -13.35 20.74
CA GLU A 1028 29.09 -13.35 20.80
C GLU A 1028 29.77 -13.20 19.43
N PHE A 1029 29.14 -13.65 18.34
CA PHE A 1029 29.66 -13.48 16.98
C PHE A 1029 29.34 -12.11 16.36
N SER A 1030 28.53 -11.29 17.05
CA SER A 1030 28.09 -9.98 16.56
C SER A 1030 28.82 -8.81 17.21
N GLU A 1031 29.82 -9.06 18.07
CA GLU A 1031 30.51 -8.04 18.88
C GLU A 1031 29.55 -7.15 19.70
N GLY A 1032 28.35 -7.64 20.03
CA GLY A 1032 27.33 -6.92 20.79
C GLY A 1032 26.29 -6.16 19.95
N VAL A 1033 26.32 -6.26 18.62
CA VAL A 1033 25.35 -5.60 17.71
C VAL A 1033 23.93 -6.21 17.81
N ILE A 1034 23.82 -7.49 18.17
CA ILE A 1034 22.54 -8.20 18.25
C ILE A 1034 22.14 -8.39 19.70
N ALA A 1035 21.21 -7.57 20.20
CA ALA A 1035 20.67 -7.68 21.57
C ALA A 1035 19.19 -8.07 21.60
N THR A 1036 18.44 -7.78 20.53
CA THR A 1036 16.99 -7.99 20.44
C THR A 1036 16.58 -8.80 19.19
N GLU A 1037 15.34 -9.30 19.16
CA GLU A 1037 14.78 -9.98 17.98
C GLU A 1037 14.69 -9.04 16.76
N ASP A 1038 14.47 -7.76 17.00
CA ASP A 1038 14.44 -6.73 15.95
C ASP A 1038 15.83 -6.50 15.37
N ASP A 1039 16.88 -6.49 16.20
CA ASP A 1039 18.28 -6.42 15.73
C ASP A 1039 18.64 -7.60 14.83
N ALA A 1040 18.32 -8.81 15.27
CA ALA A 1040 18.57 -10.02 14.50
C ALA A 1040 17.81 -10.00 13.16
N THR A 1041 16.55 -9.54 13.18
CA THR A 1041 15.73 -9.41 11.96
C THR A 1041 16.30 -8.37 11.00
N ARG A 1042 16.78 -7.24 11.53
CA ARG A 1042 17.46 -6.20 10.75
C ARG A 1042 18.76 -6.70 10.13
N VAL A 1043 19.56 -7.48 10.86
CA VAL A 1043 20.79 -8.08 10.32
C VAL A 1043 20.47 -9.07 9.19
N VAL A 1044 19.43 -9.89 9.33
CA VAL A 1044 18.97 -10.78 8.24
C VAL A 1044 18.51 -9.97 7.02
N ALA A 1045 17.78 -8.86 7.24
CA ALA A 1045 17.37 -7.97 6.16
C ALA A 1045 18.58 -7.31 5.47
N GLN A 1046 19.57 -6.87 6.24
CA GLN A 1046 20.81 -6.29 5.70
C GLN A 1046 21.59 -7.32 4.87
N LYS A 1047 21.80 -8.53 5.39
CA LYS A 1047 22.52 -9.59 4.66
C LYS A 1047 21.79 -10.04 3.38
N LEU A 1048 20.47 -9.85 3.28
CA LEU A 1048 19.71 -10.00 2.02
C LEU A 1048 20.01 -8.86 1.03
N VAL A 1049 20.07 -7.62 1.51
CA VAL A 1049 20.43 -6.45 0.69
C VAL A 1049 21.87 -6.56 0.15
N ASP A 1050 22.79 -7.05 0.99
CA ASP A 1050 24.20 -7.25 0.67
C ASP A 1050 24.45 -8.45 -0.25
N GLN A 1051 23.42 -9.20 -0.64
CA GLN A 1051 23.52 -10.45 -1.40
C GLN A 1051 24.41 -11.52 -0.74
N ILE A 1052 24.52 -11.50 0.60
CA ILE A 1052 25.11 -12.60 1.38
C ILE A 1052 24.08 -13.70 1.56
N ILE A 1053 22.83 -13.34 1.87
CA ILE A 1053 21.69 -14.24 1.81
C ILE A 1053 21.03 -14.08 0.44
N VAL A 1054 21.06 -15.12 -0.38
CA VAL A 1054 20.48 -15.15 -1.73
C VAL A 1054 19.28 -16.09 -1.73
N THR A 1055 18.13 -15.65 -2.25
CA THR A 1055 16.87 -16.43 -2.20
C THR A 1055 16.23 -16.63 -3.56
N GLU A 1056 15.85 -17.86 -3.88
CA GLU A 1056 15.10 -18.23 -5.10
C GLU A 1056 13.89 -19.06 -4.65
N LEU A 1057 12.77 -18.35 -4.46
CA LEU A 1057 11.57 -18.89 -3.83
C LEU A 1057 10.37 -18.81 -4.78
N TRP A 1058 9.54 -19.85 -4.79
CA TRP A 1058 8.34 -19.96 -5.64
C TRP A 1058 7.12 -20.54 -4.93
#